data_AF-A0A0Q5YWL6-F1
#
_entry.id   AF-A0A0Q5YWL6-F1
#
_cell.length_a   1.000
_cell.length_b   1.000
_cell.length_c   1.000
_cell.angle_alpha   90.00
_cell.angle_beta   90.00
_cell.angle_gamma   90.00
#
_symmetry.space_group_name_H-M   'P 1'
#
loop_
_entity.id
_entity.type
_entity.pdbx_description
1 polymer ?
#
loop_
_entity_poly.entity_id
_entity_poly.type
_entity_poly.pdbx_seq_one_letter_code
_entity_poly.pdbx_strand_id
1 'polypeptide(L)'
;MCAPDERVVRTACAPELRVLRQLAEAILFEGIGEHDTARDETSGRLASGQLTWRVGGRRFRATGAIGPFGRPRLDPSTLETAEAGGAWRPADLAALVDALPAPPERRERLLAELRQTVELCRWNAETLSPPDRRALPFATLDGAVWEGHPYHPCFKARTGFTLADHRRYGPECAEPFRLEWLAVRKDAIALSLPGAQAGFHSAELGPDWDVLERRLVEAGHAFDTHALLPVHPWQMRHLEEGPLRPWLAEGRAIALGVAGPRYRASQSLRTLHNLDDPRAGSVKLALSVVSTSSLRTLDPRFVLTAPALSAWLAGIVAGDPLLRGRYRMDVLREYAAALVDRDGPLAGRLAAIWRESVALSPGEAALPFNVLATREADGTAFVAPWLARYGLRAWLDRWVEVAVLPVWHLLVAHGVALEAHGQNTILVHRDGWPERVILRDFHESAEYGVDFVSDPARVPNFGAIDAAHAGPVDDRFHAMRSPAVLGELVTDSLFVFNLCEVTDLVHRTHGLDETDFWRRLGHRLKRHAAEHGLEDRLARLAIDAPRLRVEALLSRKLGLDEERCSRLVPNALFPSPSDSSGHPMIEIDGRNVGADEMDAAIRRIAEQARLCGGGERIAARFRDTAEGLALILAARRIGVTLLPIHPAVPDEGARRLAERAGCHRLFLDTLDGEVLGGAPPPVPGEGRLLQMSSGTTGEPKCIARPWSAVEREIESYVAAFTEPDGMTPVVACPITHSYGLICGLLVGLRRGRAPVVVDTTNPKYLLRRLREIDRPLLYTSPAMLHTLARLLPEGESIHAAMVSGTLLPAPWFSAIRARVVHLFQQYGCSEAGCIAVNPDLRRADAIGYPLPHHRVLAGASAEGPAEIVVEGEDGPVRTADLGYRRPDGMLVFVSRMDDTINVSGLNVYPGEVEDVVMAMSGVTDAVAFARPDPFAGERVTLLFSADAPVPPRALQDWCRRWLAGHQVPVEAVQVRAIPRQANGKISRREVADRYENGRLGDLVAEAVA
;
A
#
# COMPACT_ATOMS: atom_id res chain seq x y z
N MET A 1 30.96 -18.20 -7.18
CA MET A 1 30.69 -18.76 -8.52
C MET A 1 30.47 -20.26 -8.37
N CYS A 2 29.22 -20.67 -8.16
CA CYS A 2 28.80 -22.05 -8.40
C CYS A 2 28.00 -22.01 -9.70
N ALA A 3 28.31 -22.89 -10.63
CA ALA A 3 27.60 -23.01 -11.90
C ALA A 3 26.10 -23.30 -11.62
N PRO A 4 25.16 -22.63 -12.30
CA PRO A 4 23.75 -22.97 -12.18
C PRO A 4 23.52 -24.33 -12.84
N ASP A 5 22.87 -25.20 -12.08
CA ASP A 5 22.40 -26.52 -12.48
C ASP A 5 21.53 -26.40 -13.75
N GLU A 6 21.97 -26.99 -14.86
CA GLU A 6 21.34 -26.96 -16.20
C GLU A 6 19.92 -27.56 -16.23
N ARG A 7 19.39 -28.03 -15.09
CA ARG A 7 18.01 -28.53 -14.95
C ARG A 7 16.99 -27.48 -14.48
N VAL A 8 17.40 -26.26 -14.14
CA VAL A 8 16.51 -25.22 -13.58
C VAL A 8 15.89 -24.28 -14.65
N VAL A 9 16.21 -24.45 -15.93
CA VAL A 9 15.84 -23.50 -17.01
C VAL A 9 14.47 -23.80 -17.68
N ARG A 10 13.54 -24.52 -17.03
CA ARG A 10 12.17 -24.72 -17.56
C ARG A 10 11.09 -24.72 -16.47
N THR A 11 10.96 -23.64 -15.69
CA THR A 11 9.80 -23.47 -14.81
C THR A 11 8.70 -22.66 -15.49
N ALA A 12 8.15 -23.19 -16.59
CA ALA A 12 6.75 -22.93 -16.93
C ALA A 12 5.94 -24.02 -16.23
N CYS A 13 5.02 -23.65 -15.35
CA CYS A 13 4.05 -24.59 -14.80
C CYS A 13 3.35 -25.30 -15.97
N ALA A 14 3.33 -26.64 -15.97
CA ALA A 14 2.71 -27.42 -17.03
C ALA A 14 1.27 -26.91 -17.29
N PRO A 15 0.82 -26.76 -18.55
CA PRO A 15 -0.50 -26.19 -18.87
C PRO A 15 -1.66 -26.77 -18.04
N GLU A 16 -1.60 -28.07 -17.75
CA GLU A 16 -2.57 -28.81 -16.94
C GLU A 16 -2.64 -28.28 -15.52
N LEU A 17 -1.48 -28.11 -14.87
CA LEU A 17 -1.38 -27.62 -13.49
C LEU A 17 -1.88 -26.18 -13.39
N ARG A 18 -1.65 -25.36 -14.42
CA ARG A 18 -2.18 -23.98 -14.45
C ARG A 18 -3.70 -23.97 -14.53
N VAL A 19 -4.28 -24.71 -15.48
CA VAL A 19 -5.75 -24.78 -15.66
C VAL A 19 -6.41 -25.38 -14.42
N LEU A 20 -5.76 -26.39 -13.82
CA LEU A 20 -6.17 -27.01 -12.57
C LEU A 20 -6.18 -26.00 -11.41
N ARG A 21 -5.11 -25.20 -11.27
CA ARG A 21 -5.02 -24.12 -10.28
C ARG A 21 -6.18 -23.14 -10.42
N GLN A 22 -6.37 -22.58 -11.62
CA GLN A 22 -7.39 -21.56 -11.88
C GLN A 22 -8.80 -22.09 -11.63
N LEU A 23 -9.07 -23.35 -11.96
CA LEU A 23 -10.36 -23.99 -11.66
C LEU A 23 -10.58 -24.08 -10.14
N ALA A 24 -9.59 -24.56 -9.39
CA ALA A 24 -9.69 -24.65 -7.93
C ALA A 24 -9.82 -23.26 -7.27
N GLU A 25 -9.03 -22.28 -7.72
CA GLU A 25 -9.10 -20.89 -7.25
C GLU A 25 -10.48 -20.28 -7.53
N ALA A 26 -11.06 -20.50 -8.72
CA ALA A 26 -12.41 -20.02 -9.05
C ALA A 26 -13.51 -20.69 -8.20
N ILE A 27 -13.41 -22.00 -7.96
CA ILE A 27 -14.34 -22.74 -7.09
C ILE A 27 -14.36 -22.16 -5.67
N LEU A 28 -13.18 -21.86 -5.12
CA LEU A 28 -13.02 -21.26 -3.80
C LEU A 28 -13.48 -19.80 -3.78
N PHE A 29 -13.06 -19.01 -4.75
CA PHE A 29 -13.35 -17.57 -4.80
C PHE A 29 -14.85 -17.29 -4.91
N GLU A 30 -15.55 -18.02 -5.79
CA GLU A 30 -17.00 -17.92 -5.95
C GLU A 30 -17.76 -18.66 -4.83
N GLY A 31 -17.02 -19.37 -3.96
CA GLY A 31 -17.50 -20.26 -2.91
C GLY A 31 -18.58 -21.23 -3.37
N ILE A 32 -18.31 -21.82 -4.53
CA ILE A 32 -18.89 -23.11 -4.94
C ILE A 32 -18.39 -24.20 -3.98
N GLY A 33 -17.16 -24.06 -3.46
CA GLY A 33 -16.60 -24.89 -2.40
C GLY A 33 -16.77 -24.28 -1.01
N GLU A 34 -17.11 -25.11 -0.02
CA GLU A 34 -17.21 -24.75 1.39
C GLU A 34 -15.85 -24.95 2.09
N HIS A 35 -15.31 -23.92 2.74
CA HIS A 35 -14.08 -24.05 3.51
C HIS A 35 -14.29 -24.91 4.75
N ASP A 36 -13.41 -25.90 4.97
CA ASP A 36 -13.41 -26.67 6.23
C ASP A 36 -12.77 -25.78 7.31
N THR A 37 -13.57 -25.12 8.14
CA THR A 37 -13.09 -24.24 9.22
C THR A 37 -12.58 -25.05 10.41
N ALA A 38 -11.54 -25.86 10.23
CA ALA A 38 -10.75 -26.35 11.36
C ALA A 38 -9.77 -25.23 11.76
N ARG A 39 -10.23 -24.31 12.61
CA ARG A 39 -9.34 -23.36 13.30
C ARG A 39 -8.58 -24.13 14.38
N ASP A 40 -7.26 -23.94 14.47
CA ASP A 40 -6.49 -24.39 15.62
C ASP A 40 -6.96 -23.60 16.86
N GLU A 41 -7.63 -24.29 17.78
CA GLU A 41 -8.29 -23.71 18.98
C GLU A 41 -7.30 -23.02 19.93
N THR A 42 -5.99 -23.21 19.76
CA THR A 42 -4.95 -22.57 20.55
C THR A 42 -4.31 -21.33 19.93
N SER A 43 -4.45 -21.10 18.61
CA SER A 43 -3.70 -20.03 17.92
C SER A 43 -4.53 -19.12 17.03
N GLY A 44 -5.79 -19.49 16.70
CA GLY A 44 -6.64 -18.69 15.80
C GLY A 44 -6.10 -18.52 14.37
N ARG A 45 -5.00 -19.20 14.01
CA ARG A 45 -4.41 -19.21 12.67
C ARG A 45 -4.87 -20.44 11.88
N LEU A 46 -4.93 -20.30 10.55
CA LEU A 46 -4.95 -21.46 9.64
C LEU A 46 -3.68 -22.27 9.91
N ALA A 47 -3.82 -23.47 10.44
CA ALA A 47 -2.69 -24.36 10.66
C ALA A 47 -2.01 -24.62 9.29
N SER A 48 -0.71 -24.29 9.18
CA SER A 48 0.24 -24.72 8.14
C SER A 48 0.20 -24.12 6.71
N GLY A 49 -0.57 -23.07 6.41
CA GLY A 49 -0.61 -22.52 5.04
C GLY A 49 -1.26 -23.47 4.01
N GLN A 50 -2.02 -24.45 4.51
CA GLN A 50 -2.81 -25.39 3.73
C GLN A 50 -4.30 -25.01 3.79
N LEU A 51 -4.91 -24.83 2.62
CA LEU A 51 -6.34 -24.56 2.44
C LEU A 51 -7.07 -25.88 2.17
N THR A 52 -8.16 -26.14 2.88
CA THR A 52 -9.01 -27.33 2.70
C THR A 52 -10.45 -26.89 2.44
N TRP A 53 -11.11 -27.53 1.47
CA TRP A 53 -12.50 -27.23 1.12
C TRP A 53 -13.27 -28.48 0.67
N ARG A 54 -14.60 -28.35 0.64
CA ARG A 54 -15.54 -29.37 0.22
C ARG A 54 -16.36 -28.89 -0.96
N VAL A 55 -16.55 -29.74 -1.96
CA VAL A 55 -17.46 -29.50 -3.07
C VAL A 55 -18.03 -30.84 -3.55
N GLY A 56 -19.35 -30.91 -3.76
CA GLY A 56 -20.02 -32.15 -4.18
C GLY A 56 -19.78 -33.37 -3.29
N GLY A 57 -19.62 -33.17 -1.97
CA GLY A 57 -19.32 -34.25 -1.02
C GLY A 57 -17.87 -34.76 -1.04
N ARG A 58 -17.01 -34.23 -1.92
CA ARG A 58 -15.57 -34.53 -1.97
C ARG A 58 -14.78 -33.47 -1.21
N ARG A 59 -13.66 -33.87 -0.58
CA ARG A 59 -12.72 -32.96 0.09
C ARG A 59 -11.49 -32.75 -0.78
N PHE A 60 -11.03 -31.50 -0.82
CA PHE A 60 -9.83 -31.08 -1.53
C PHE A 60 -8.93 -30.27 -0.59
N ARG A 61 -7.62 -30.30 -0.83
CA ARG A 61 -6.66 -29.45 -0.13
C ARG A 61 -5.51 -29.02 -1.04
N ALA A 62 -4.91 -27.88 -0.72
CA ALA A 62 -3.69 -27.38 -1.35
C ALA A 62 -2.99 -26.38 -0.45
N THR A 63 -1.68 -26.23 -0.60
CA THR A 63 -0.92 -25.12 -0.02
C THR A 63 -1.26 -23.82 -0.76
N GLY A 64 -1.45 -22.74 -0.02
CA GLY A 64 -1.79 -21.45 -0.62
C GLY A 64 -2.12 -20.37 0.41
N ALA A 65 -2.47 -19.21 -0.10
CA ALA A 65 -2.87 -18.05 0.70
C ALA A 65 -4.15 -17.42 0.15
N ILE A 66 -4.78 -16.57 0.96
CA ILE A 66 -5.87 -15.70 0.53
C ILE A 66 -5.30 -14.29 0.39
N GLY A 67 -5.30 -13.78 -0.84
CA GLY A 67 -4.85 -12.44 -1.18
C GLY A 67 -5.95 -11.39 -1.07
N PRO A 68 -5.69 -10.18 -1.59
CA PRO A 68 -6.65 -9.08 -1.63
C PRO A 68 -8.00 -9.48 -2.22
N PHE A 69 -9.07 -8.88 -1.71
CA PHE A 69 -10.46 -9.19 -2.04
C PHE A 69 -10.86 -10.67 -1.84
N GLY A 70 -10.11 -11.42 -1.02
CA GLY A 70 -10.40 -12.84 -0.80
C GLY A 70 -9.95 -13.76 -1.93
N ARG A 71 -9.09 -13.28 -2.85
CA ARG A 71 -8.59 -14.06 -4.00
C ARG A 71 -7.69 -15.22 -3.53
N PRO A 72 -8.03 -16.49 -3.79
CA PRO A 72 -7.15 -17.61 -3.46
C PRO A 72 -5.91 -17.63 -4.36
N ARG A 73 -4.75 -17.94 -3.77
CA ARG A 73 -3.45 -18.10 -4.45
C ARG A 73 -2.90 -19.49 -4.11
N LEU A 74 -3.18 -20.48 -4.95
CA LEU A 74 -2.85 -21.89 -4.70
C LEU A 74 -1.56 -22.33 -5.38
N ASP A 75 -0.81 -23.23 -4.74
CA ASP A 75 0.22 -24.02 -5.40
C ASP A 75 -0.41 -25.26 -6.04
N PRO A 76 -0.49 -25.33 -7.39
CA PRO A 76 -1.14 -26.44 -8.06
C PRO A 76 -0.41 -27.78 -7.89
N SER A 77 0.89 -27.79 -7.56
CA SER A 77 1.63 -29.03 -7.33
C SER A 77 1.20 -29.76 -6.06
N THR A 78 0.49 -29.06 -5.17
CA THR A 78 0.02 -29.56 -3.87
C THR A 78 -1.47 -29.87 -3.84
N LEU A 79 -2.17 -29.74 -4.99
CA LEU A 79 -3.61 -29.94 -5.07
C LEU A 79 -3.96 -31.43 -4.96
N GLU A 80 -4.69 -31.78 -3.90
CA GLU A 80 -5.07 -33.16 -3.59
C GLU A 80 -6.58 -33.30 -3.35
N THR A 81 -7.11 -34.50 -3.60
CA THR A 81 -8.48 -34.91 -3.29
C THR A 81 -8.47 -36.09 -2.32
N ALA A 82 -9.43 -36.11 -1.39
CA ALA A 82 -9.60 -37.21 -0.45
C ALA A 82 -10.33 -38.40 -1.09
N GLU A 83 -9.86 -39.61 -0.81
CA GLU A 83 -10.53 -40.86 -1.16
C GLU A 83 -11.56 -41.28 -0.09
N ALA A 84 -12.41 -42.26 -0.41
CA ALA A 84 -13.43 -42.78 0.51
C ALA A 84 -12.85 -43.31 1.84
N GLY A 85 -11.59 -43.76 1.83
CA GLY A 85 -10.84 -44.22 3.02
C GLY A 85 -10.11 -43.12 3.79
N GLY A 86 -10.24 -41.84 3.40
CA GLY A 86 -9.59 -40.70 4.08
C GLY A 86 -8.15 -40.41 3.65
N ALA A 87 -7.55 -41.24 2.80
CA ALA A 87 -6.25 -40.98 2.16
C ALA A 87 -6.35 -39.83 1.14
N TRP A 88 -5.25 -39.10 0.94
CA TRP A 88 -5.15 -38.02 -0.03
C TRP A 88 -4.34 -38.45 -1.24
N ARG A 89 -4.77 -38.03 -2.43
CA ARG A 89 -4.04 -38.25 -3.69
C ARG A 89 -4.04 -36.98 -4.54
N PRO A 90 -3.10 -36.82 -5.49
CA PRO A 90 -3.13 -35.71 -6.44
C PRO A 90 -4.50 -35.59 -7.14
N ALA A 91 -5.03 -34.38 -7.19
CA ALA A 91 -6.28 -34.07 -7.88
C ALA A 91 -6.02 -33.75 -9.35
N ASP A 92 -6.99 -34.05 -10.21
CA ASP A 92 -6.98 -33.70 -11.62
C ASP A 92 -8.24 -32.90 -12.00
N LEU A 93 -8.30 -32.45 -13.26
CA LEU A 93 -9.43 -31.66 -13.76
C LEU A 93 -10.75 -32.43 -13.66
N ALA A 94 -10.73 -33.74 -13.93
CA ALA A 94 -11.94 -34.56 -13.87
C ALA A 94 -12.47 -34.65 -12.44
N ALA A 95 -11.59 -34.86 -11.46
CA ALA A 95 -11.95 -34.95 -10.06
C ALA A 95 -12.65 -33.68 -9.54
N LEU A 96 -12.16 -32.49 -9.92
CA LEU A 96 -12.79 -31.20 -9.58
C LEU A 96 -14.11 -31.01 -10.33
N VAL A 97 -14.13 -31.22 -11.65
CA VAL A 97 -15.33 -30.98 -12.47
C VAL A 97 -16.48 -31.91 -12.07
N ASP A 98 -16.20 -33.19 -11.82
CA ASP A 98 -17.18 -34.16 -11.34
C ASP A 98 -17.85 -33.73 -10.04
N ALA A 99 -17.14 -32.99 -9.19
CA ALA A 99 -17.64 -32.53 -7.90
C ALA A 99 -18.52 -31.28 -8.00
N LEU A 100 -18.52 -30.58 -9.14
CA LEU A 100 -19.26 -29.33 -9.31
C LEU A 100 -20.77 -29.54 -9.26
N PRO A 101 -21.54 -28.58 -8.69
CA PRO A 101 -22.98 -28.67 -8.54
C PRO A 101 -23.71 -28.31 -9.85
N ALA A 102 -23.47 -29.06 -10.93
CA ALA A 102 -24.07 -28.82 -12.24
C ALA A 102 -24.52 -30.14 -12.91
N PRO A 103 -25.49 -30.09 -13.84
CA PRO A 103 -25.90 -31.26 -14.62
C PRO A 103 -24.73 -31.94 -15.34
N PRO A 104 -24.77 -33.27 -15.55
CA PRO A 104 -23.71 -34.02 -16.24
C PRO A 104 -23.29 -33.38 -17.57
N GLU A 105 -24.25 -32.94 -18.40
CA GLU A 105 -23.97 -32.40 -19.73
C GLU A 105 -23.16 -31.09 -19.67
N ARG A 106 -23.42 -30.25 -18.66
CA ARG A 106 -22.68 -29.00 -18.44
C ARG A 106 -21.28 -29.27 -17.90
N ARG A 107 -21.13 -30.25 -17.01
CA ARG A 107 -19.82 -30.70 -16.51
C ARG A 107 -18.96 -31.28 -17.63
N GLU A 108 -19.54 -32.13 -18.49
CA GLU A 108 -18.85 -32.70 -19.65
C GLU A 108 -18.37 -31.61 -20.62
N ARG A 109 -19.23 -30.62 -20.92
CA ARG A 109 -18.86 -29.47 -21.75
C ARG A 109 -17.73 -28.65 -21.14
N LEU A 110 -17.81 -28.36 -19.84
CA LEU A 110 -16.76 -27.65 -19.11
C LEU A 110 -15.44 -28.42 -19.19
N LEU A 111 -15.45 -29.73 -18.93
CA LEU A 111 -14.26 -30.57 -18.99
C LEU A 111 -13.65 -30.60 -20.40
N ALA A 112 -14.47 -30.65 -21.44
CA ALA A 112 -14.01 -30.57 -22.83
C ALA A 112 -13.30 -29.24 -23.12
N GLU A 113 -13.88 -28.11 -22.70
CA GLU A 113 -13.28 -26.80 -22.87
C GLU A 113 -11.97 -26.61 -22.08
N LEU A 114 -11.89 -27.17 -20.87
CA LEU A 114 -10.67 -27.17 -20.05
C LEU A 114 -9.56 -27.99 -20.73
N ARG A 115 -9.90 -29.18 -21.24
CA ARG A 115 -8.97 -30.02 -22.00
C ARG A 115 -8.48 -29.34 -23.28
N GLN A 116 -9.38 -28.67 -24.01
CA GLN A 116 -9.01 -27.91 -25.20
C GLN A 116 -8.08 -26.73 -24.83
N THR A 117 -8.34 -26.03 -23.74
CA THR A 117 -7.46 -24.97 -23.22
C THR A 117 -6.05 -25.51 -22.94
N VAL A 118 -5.95 -26.66 -22.27
CA VAL A 118 -4.68 -27.36 -22.03
C VAL A 118 -3.98 -27.73 -23.34
N GLU A 119 -4.71 -28.34 -24.27
CA GLU A 119 -4.16 -28.79 -25.56
C GLU A 119 -3.58 -27.63 -26.36
N LEU A 120 -4.29 -26.50 -26.47
CA LEU A 120 -3.82 -25.33 -27.19
C LEU A 120 -2.63 -24.65 -26.49
N CYS A 121 -2.60 -24.64 -25.15
CA CYS A 121 -1.44 -24.14 -24.42
C CYS A 121 -0.21 -25.03 -24.60
N ARG A 122 -0.39 -26.36 -24.60
CA ARG A 122 0.68 -27.31 -24.84
C ARG A 122 1.21 -27.20 -26.26
N TRP A 123 0.31 -27.13 -27.25
CA TRP A 123 0.68 -26.92 -28.65
C TRP A 123 1.49 -25.64 -28.83
N ASN A 124 1.10 -24.52 -28.20
CA ASN A 124 1.88 -23.28 -28.23
C ASN A 124 3.29 -23.49 -27.66
N ALA A 125 3.41 -24.12 -26.49
CA ALA A 125 4.69 -24.33 -25.81
C ALA A 125 5.63 -25.28 -26.58
N GLU A 126 5.07 -26.23 -27.33
CA GLU A 126 5.83 -27.22 -28.11
C GLU A 126 6.18 -26.72 -29.53
N THR A 127 5.35 -25.85 -30.11
CA THR A 127 5.45 -25.48 -31.53
C THR A 127 5.98 -24.06 -31.75
N LEU A 128 5.77 -23.16 -30.79
CA LEU A 128 6.12 -21.75 -30.92
C LEU A 128 7.28 -21.37 -30.00
N SER A 129 8.04 -20.35 -30.41
CA SER A 129 9.03 -19.70 -29.55
C SER A 129 8.45 -18.39 -29.02
N PRO A 130 8.40 -18.15 -27.70
CA PRO A 130 7.88 -16.90 -27.16
C PRO A 130 8.77 -15.73 -27.62
N PRO A 131 8.18 -14.64 -28.16
CA PRO A 131 8.96 -13.48 -28.59
C PRO A 131 9.47 -12.70 -27.36
N ASP A 132 10.51 -11.88 -27.55
CA ASP A 132 10.86 -10.84 -26.57
C ASP A 132 9.79 -9.73 -26.61
N ARG A 133 8.89 -9.73 -25.63
CA ARG A 133 7.71 -8.87 -25.63
C ARG A 133 8.01 -7.42 -25.33
N ARG A 134 9.09 -7.13 -24.57
CA ARG A 134 9.36 -5.77 -24.07
C ARG A 134 9.73 -4.78 -25.19
N ALA A 135 10.18 -5.29 -26.34
CA ALA A 135 10.55 -4.50 -27.51
C ALA A 135 9.46 -4.46 -28.60
N LEU A 136 8.33 -5.16 -28.42
CA LEU A 136 7.31 -5.26 -29.46
C LEU A 136 6.44 -4.00 -29.55
N PRO A 137 6.12 -3.52 -30.77
CA PRO A 137 5.08 -2.51 -30.95
C PRO A 137 3.71 -3.01 -30.48
N PHE A 138 2.86 -2.09 -30.02
CA PHE A 138 1.54 -2.40 -29.42
C PHE A 138 0.73 -3.45 -30.20
N ALA A 139 0.48 -3.27 -31.49
CA ALA A 139 -0.35 -4.19 -32.27
C ALA A 139 0.21 -5.63 -32.34
N THR A 140 1.54 -5.77 -32.30
CA THR A 140 2.19 -7.09 -32.23
C THR A 140 2.20 -7.63 -30.81
N LEU A 141 2.45 -6.77 -29.81
CA LEU A 141 2.42 -7.12 -28.40
C LEU A 141 1.04 -7.60 -27.95
N ASP A 142 -0.03 -6.98 -28.44
CA ASP A 142 -1.41 -7.37 -28.17
C ASP A 142 -1.67 -8.83 -28.58
N GLY A 143 -1.16 -9.29 -29.73
CA GLY A 143 -1.25 -10.72 -30.11
C GLY A 143 -0.28 -11.65 -29.36
N ALA A 144 0.76 -11.10 -28.71
CA ALA A 144 1.83 -11.86 -28.06
C ALA A 144 1.59 -12.15 -26.57
N VAL A 145 0.47 -11.71 -26.00
CA VAL A 145 0.09 -12.08 -24.62
C VAL A 145 -0.60 -13.44 -24.62
N TRP A 146 0.19 -14.49 -24.42
CA TRP A 146 -0.27 -15.88 -24.54
C TRP A 146 -1.02 -16.40 -23.31
N GLU A 147 -0.88 -15.69 -22.18
CA GLU A 147 -1.41 -16.10 -20.90
C GLU A 147 -2.94 -16.14 -20.92
N GLY A 148 -3.61 -15.27 -21.68
CA GLY A 148 -5.08 -15.17 -21.68
C GLY A 148 -5.62 -14.68 -20.34
N HIS A 149 -6.88 -15.01 -20.02
CA HIS A 149 -7.52 -14.56 -18.79
C HIS A 149 -6.84 -15.15 -17.54
N PRO A 150 -6.44 -14.33 -16.55
CA PRO A 150 -5.67 -14.79 -15.39
C PRO A 150 -6.53 -15.53 -14.35
N TYR A 151 -7.83 -15.23 -14.28
CA TYR A 151 -8.81 -15.90 -13.42
C TYR A 151 -9.52 -17.08 -14.08
N HIS A 152 -10.20 -16.86 -15.22
CA HIS A 152 -11.12 -17.85 -15.81
C HIS A 152 -10.38 -19.11 -16.32
N PRO A 153 -10.77 -20.34 -15.95
CA PRO A 153 -10.00 -21.54 -16.26
C PRO A 153 -10.08 -21.99 -17.73
N CYS A 154 -11.18 -21.69 -18.45
CA CYS A 154 -11.33 -21.96 -19.90
C CYS A 154 -10.88 -20.78 -20.78
N PHE A 155 -9.80 -20.07 -20.40
CA PHE A 155 -9.35 -18.83 -21.05
C PHE A 155 -8.93 -19.01 -22.52
N LYS A 156 -8.69 -20.25 -22.96
CA LYS A 156 -8.28 -20.57 -24.34
C LYS A 156 -9.07 -21.74 -24.92
N ALA A 157 -10.33 -21.91 -24.54
CA ALA A 157 -11.15 -23.01 -25.05
C ALA A 157 -11.25 -22.98 -26.58
N ARG A 158 -11.59 -21.83 -27.18
CA ARG A 158 -11.75 -21.67 -28.63
C ARG A 158 -12.62 -22.76 -29.27
N THR A 159 -13.72 -23.13 -28.62
CA THR A 159 -14.63 -24.18 -29.11
C THR A 159 -15.14 -23.81 -30.51
N GLY A 160 -14.89 -24.70 -31.47
CA GLY A 160 -15.09 -24.48 -32.90
C GLY A 160 -13.78 -24.46 -33.71
N PHE A 161 -12.65 -24.10 -33.12
CA PHE A 161 -11.35 -24.16 -33.80
C PHE A 161 -10.73 -25.55 -33.75
N THR A 162 -10.23 -26.00 -34.89
CA THR A 162 -9.25 -27.09 -34.97
C THR A 162 -7.84 -26.58 -34.66
N LEU A 163 -6.86 -27.47 -34.51
CA LEU A 163 -5.44 -27.07 -34.40
C LEU A 163 -4.95 -26.31 -35.65
N ALA A 164 -5.46 -26.65 -36.83
CA ALA A 164 -5.14 -25.92 -38.07
C ALA A 164 -5.72 -24.49 -38.03
N ASP A 165 -6.94 -24.31 -37.53
CA ASP A 165 -7.52 -22.98 -37.35
C ASP A 165 -6.80 -22.18 -36.27
N HIS A 166 -6.40 -22.82 -35.17
CA HIS A 166 -5.58 -22.19 -34.12
C HIS A 166 -4.23 -21.72 -34.67
N ARG A 167 -3.57 -22.54 -35.49
CA ARG A 167 -2.34 -22.15 -36.19
C ARG A 167 -2.57 -20.94 -37.10
N ARG A 168 -3.68 -20.93 -37.83
CA ARG A 168 -3.95 -19.92 -38.86
C ARG A 168 -4.46 -18.59 -38.32
N TYR A 169 -5.32 -18.63 -37.30
CA TYR A 169 -6.08 -17.47 -36.81
C TYR A 169 -5.82 -17.16 -35.32
N GLY A 170 -5.10 -18.03 -34.60
CA GLY A 170 -4.72 -17.77 -33.22
C GLY A 170 -3.73 -16.59 -33.11
N PRO A 171 -3.93 -15.65 -32.16
CA PRO A 171 -3.06 -14.49 -32.00
C PRO A 171 -1.59 -14.88 -31.74
N GLU A 172 -1.37 -16.00 -31.05
CA GLU A 172 -0.02 -16.45 -30.65
C GLU A 172 0.85 -16.86 -31.85
N CYS A 173 0.22 -17.35 -32.92
CA CYS A 173 0.90 -17.78 -34.14
C CYS A 173 1.32 -16.58 -35.01
N ALA A 174 0.66 -15.43 -34.82
CA ALA A 174 0.94 -14.18 -35.51
C ALA A 174 0.88 -14.27 -37.06
N GLU A 175 0.22 -15.30 -37.61
CA GLU A 175 0.06 -15.49 -39.05
C GLU A 175 -0.85 -14.40 -39.65
N PRO A 176 -0.41 -13.70 -40.71
CA PRO A 176 -1.23 -12.71 -41.39
C PRO A 176 -2.28 -13.36 -42.29
N PHE A 177 -3.48 -12.81 -42.33
CA PHE A 177 -4.54 -13.20 -43.28
C PHE A 177 -5.31 -11.98 -43.78
N ARG A 178 -6.03 -12.13 -44.90
CA ARG A 178 -6.92 -11.10 -45.45
C ARG A 178 -8.37 -11.48 -45.18
N LEU A 179 -9.26 -10.49 -45.20
CA LEU A 179 -10.69 -10.69 -44.93
C LEU A 179 -11.43 -11.13 -46.20
N GLU A 180 -12.54 -11.82 -46.00
CA GLU A 180 -13.51 -12.10 -47.06
C GLU A 180 -14.58 -11.02 -47.09
N TRP A 181 -15.13 -10.73 -48.25
CA TRP A 181 -16.10 -9.66 -48.43
C TRP A 181 -17.44 -10.17 -48.96
N LEU A 182 -18.51 -9.75 -48.31
CA LEU A 182 -19.89 -9.94 -48.75
C LEU A 182 -20.45 -8.61 -49.25
N ALA A 183 -21.12 -8.62 -50.40
CA ALA A 183 -22.07 -7.58 -50.76
C ALA A 183 -23.48 -8.04 -50.38
N VAL A 184 -24.14 -7.30 -49.49
CA VAL A 184 -25.47 -7.64 -48.96
C VAL A 184 -26.47 -6.59 -49.40
N ARG A 185 -27.68 -6.99 -49.81
CA ARG A 185 -28.74 -6.04 -50.18
C ARG A 185 -29.00 -5.04 -49.06
N LYS A 186 -29.20 -3.77 -49.42
CA LYS A 186 -29.36 -2.65 -48.46
C LYS A 186 -30.58 -2.75 -47.54
N ASP A 187 -31.59 -3.54 -47.89
CA ASP A 187 -32.75 -3.83 -47.03
C ASP A 187 -32.43 -4.85 -45.92
N ALA A 188 -31.27 -5.51 -45.98
CA ALA A 188 -30.85 -6.56 -45.06
C ALA A 188 -29.57 -6.21 -44.26
N ILE A 189 -29.00 -5.03 -44.50
CA ILE A 189 -27.81 -4.52 -43.81
C ILE A 189 -28.05 -3.09 -43.33
N ALA A 190 -27.77 -2.85 -42.05
CA ALA A 190 -27.77 -1.53 -41.45
C ALA A 190 -26.34 -1.04 -41.26
N LEU A 191 -26.10 0.24 -41.55
CA LEU A 191 -24.78 0.86 -41.51
C LEU A 191 -24.81 2.11 -40.62
N SER A 192 -23.74 2.32 -39.87
CA SER A 192 -23.44 3.56 -39.15
C SER A 192 -22.02 3.98 -39.51
N LEU A 193 -21.89 4.92 -40.45
CA LEU A 193 -20.61 5.32 -41.05
C LEU A 193 -20.36 6.83 -40.85
N PRO A 194 -19.09 7.28 -40.75
CA PRO A 194 -18.75 8.71 -40.58
C PRO A 194 -18.96 9.56 -41.86
N GLY A 195 -19.44 8.96 -42.96
CA GLY A 195 -19.63 9.63 -44.24
C GLY A 195 -20.31 8.72 -45.27
N ALA A 196 -20.23 9.09 -46.55
CA ALA A 196 -20.80 8.29 -47.63
C ALA A 196 -20.11 6.92 -47.75
N GLN A 197 -20.91 5.88 -48.02
CA GLN A 197 -20.47 4.48 -48.07
C GLN A 197 -19.26 4.27 -49.01
N ALA A 198 -19.31 4.81 -50.23
CA ALA A 198 -18.21 4.67 -51.20
C ALA A 198 -16.91 5.33 -50.71
N GLY A 199 -17.00 6.52 -50.13
CA GLY A 199 -15.83 7.23 -49.59
C GLY A 199 -15.21 6.49 -48.40
N PHE A 200 -16.05 5.94 -47.52
CA PHE A 200 -15.60 5.13 -46.39
C PHE A 200 -14.86 3.87 -46.85
N HIS A 201 -15.47 3.05 -47.72
CA HIS A 201 -14.83 1.81 -48.15
C HIS A 201 -13.61 2.04 -49.05
N SER A 202 -13.61 3.09 -49.87
CA SER A 202 -12.42 3.47 -50.65
C SER A 202 -11.24 3.81 -49.73
N ALA A 203 -11.48 4.47 -48.60
CA ALA A 203 -10.45 4.74 -47.60
C ALA A 203 -9.95 3.46 -46.90
N GLU A 204 -10.84 2.54 -46.55
CA GLU A 204 -10.50 1.29 -45.85
C GLU A 204 -9.82 0.23 -46.74
N LEU A 205 -10.21 0.15 -48.02
CA LEU A 205 -9.73 -0.86 -48.96
C LEU A 205 -8.65 -0.36 -49.91
N GLY A 206 -8.55 0.96 -50.12
CA GLY A 206 -7.68 1.54 -51.11
C GLY A 206 -7.94 0.96 -52.52
N PRO A 207 -6.91 0.52 -53.26
CA PRO A 207 -7.06 -0.01 -54.63
C PRO A 207 -7.96 -1.26 -54.75
N ASP A 208 -8.13 -2.01 -53.66
CA ASP A 208 -8.95 -3.21 -53.68
C ASP A 208 -10.46 -2.90 -53.71
N TRP A 209 -10.86 -1.64 -53.50
CA TRP A 209 -12.23 -1.17 -53.72
C TRP A 209 -12.71 -1.42 -55.15
N ASP A 210 -11.91 -1.02 -56.15
CA ASP A 210 -12.25 -1.19 -57.58
C ASP A 210 -12.31 -2.68 -57.97
N VAL A 211 -11.55 -3.53 -57.27
CA VAL A 211 -11.57 -4.98 -57.48
C VAL A 211 -12.90 -5.56 -57.02
N LEU A 212 -13.36 -5.17 -55.82
CA LEU A 212 -14.66 -5.62 -55.30
C LEU A 212 -15.82 -5.07 -56.12
N GLU A 213 -15.73 -3.83 -56.59
CA GLU A 213 -16.73 -3.22 -57.47
C GLU A 213 -16.86 -4.02 -58.78
N ARG A 214 -15.73 -4.33 -59.45
CA ARG A 214 -15.74 -5.14 -60.67
C ARG A 214 -16.38 -6.51 -60.44
N ARG A 215 -16.01 -7.21 -59.35
CA ARG A 215 -16.59 -8.53 -59.01
C ARG A 215 -18.09 -8.46 -58.77
N LEU A 216 -18.57 -7.38 -58.15
CA LEU A 216 -20.00 -7.18 -57.91
C LEU A 216 -20.77 -6.94 -59.22
N VAL A 217 -20.20 -6.12 -60.13
CA VAL A 217 -20.76 -5.86 -61.45
C VAL A 217 -20.77 -7.12 -62.32
N GLU A 218 -19.70 -7.92 -62.29
CA GLU A 218 -19.62 -9.23 -62.97
C GLU A 218 -20.68 -10.21 -62.44
N ALA A 219 -21.04 -10.11 -61.16
CA ALA A 219 -22.14 -10.86 -60.56
C ALA A 219 -23.53 -10.30 -60.87
N GLY A 220 -23.64 -9.20 -61.64
CA GLY A 220 -24.92 -8.60 -62.04
C GLY A 220 -25.53 -7.62 -61.02
N HIS A 221 -24.73 -7.10 -60.10
CA HIS A 221 -25.17 -6.22 -59.01
C HIS A 221 -24.36 -4.91 -58.95
N ALA A 222 -24.77 -3.98 -58.09
CA ALA A 222 -24.10 -2.68 -57.91
C ALA A 222 -24.22 -2.17 -56.46
N PHE A 223 -23.32 -1.28 -56.05
CA PHE A 223 -23.31 -0.69 -54.69
C PHE A 223 -24.48 0.28 -54.42
N ASP A 224 -25.26 0.59 -55.45
CA ASP A 224 -26.54 1.29 -55.40
C ASP A 224 -27.55 0.49 -54.58
N THR A 225 -27.54 -0.84 -54.76
CA THR A 225 -28.50 -1.80 -54.19
C THR A 225 -27.90 -2.65 -53.07
N HIS A 226 -26.57 -2.76 -53.02
CA HIS A 226 -25.84 -3.57 -52.05
C HIS A 226 -24.85 -2.74 -51.22
N ALA A 227 -24.52 -3.23 -50.04
CA ALA A 227 -23.44 -2.69 -49.22
C ALA A 227 -22.46 -3.77 -48.79
N LEU A 228 -21.22 -3.36 -48.51
CA LEU A 228 -20.14 -4.27 -48.16
C LEU A 228 -20.11 -4.60 -46.67
N LEU A 229 -19.80 -5.85 -46.38
CA LEU A 229 -19.47 -6.34 -45.05
C LEU A 229 -18.16 -7.15 -45.12
N PRO A 230 -17.13 -6.80 -44.33
CA PRO A 230 -15.99 -7.68 -44.12
C PRO A 230 -16.38 -8.85 -43.21
N VAL A 231 -15.90 -10.04 -43.52
CA VAL A 231 -16.17 -11.28 -42.80
C VAL A 231 -14.85 -12.00 -42.53
N HIS A 232 -14.72 -12.54 -41.31
CA HIS A 232 -13.56 -13.34 -40.95
C HIS A 232 -13.55 -14.63 -41.81
N PRO A 233 -12.42 -15.06 -42.42
CA PRO A 233 -12.42 -16.22 -43.32
C PRO A 233 -12.94 -17.51 -42.68
N TRP A 234 -12.58 -17.76 -41.41
CA TRP A 234 -13.18 -18.87 -40.65
C TRP A 234 -14.71 -18.75 -40.57
N GLN A 235 -15.25 -17.56 -40.29
CA GLN A 235 -16.69 -17.34 -40.15
C GLN A 235 -17.40 -17.56 -41.50
N MET A 236 -16.82 -17.06 -42.59
CA MET A 236 -17.35 -17.23 -43.95
C MET A 236 -17.57 -18.72 -44.26
N ARG A 237 -16.52 -19.54 -44.16
CA ARG A 237 -16.60 -20.99 -44.42
C ARG A 237 -17.70 -21.69 -43.61
N HIS A 238 -17.92 -21.29 -42.36
CA HIS A 238 -18.91 -21.92 -41.48
C HIS A 238 -20.34 -21.44 -41.72
N LEU A 239 -20.52 -20.25 -42.29
CA LEU A 239 -21.84 -19.71 -42.59
C LEU A 239 -22.32 -20.07 -44.00
N GLU A 240 -21.40 -20.14 -44.98
CA GLU A 240 -21.69 -20.44 -46.40
C GLU A 240 -22.41 -21.78 -46.57
N GLU A 241 -22.05 -22.79 -45.78
CA GLU A 241 -22.71 -24.11 -45.81
C GLU A 241 -23.98 -24.17 -44.94
N GLY A 242 -24.24 -23.12 -44.16
CA GLY A 242 -25.33 -23.03 -43.17
C GLY A 242 -26.32 -21.89 -43.46
N PRO A 243 -26.55 -20.97 -42.50
CA PRO A 243 -27.63 -19.98 -42.60
C PRO A 243 -27.40 -18.90 -43.68
N LEU A 244 -26.19 -18.75 -44.22
CA LEU A 244 -25.90 -17.82 -45.33
C LEU A 244 -26.25 -18.43 -46.70
N ARG A 245 -26.30 -19.76 -46.81
CA ARG A 245 -26.54 -20.47 -48.08
C ARG A 245 -27.81 -20.01 -48.82
N PRO A 246 -28.98 -19.84 -48.17
CA PRO A 246 -30.18 -19.39 -48.87
C PRO A 246 -30.02 -17.97 -49.43
N TRP A 247 -29.33 -17.09 -48.69
CA TRP A 247 -29.11 -15.71 -49.11
C TRP A 247 -28.19 -15.61 -50.32
N LEU A 248 -27.19 -16.49 -50.42
CA LEU A 248 -26.33 -16.60 -51.61
C LEU A 248 -27.12 -17.12 -52.81
N ALA A 249 -27.96 -18.12 -52.63
CA ALA A 249 -28.77 -18.69 -53.71
C ALA A 249 -29.82 -17.71 -54.26
N GLU A 250 -30.36 -16.84 -53.41
CA GLU A 250 -31.37 -15.83 -53.77
C GLU A 250 -30.76 -14.51 -54.27
N GLY A 251 -29.43 -14.36 -54.28
CA GLY A 251 -28.77 -13.09 -54.60
C GLY A 251 -29.04 -11.98 -53.57
N ARG A 252 -29.41 -12.35 -52.33
CA ARG A 252 -29.56 -11.42 -51.21
C ARG A 252 -28.22 -11.05 -50.59
N ALA A 253 -27.24 -11.94 -50.70
CA ALA A 253 -25.84 -11.70 -50.44
C ALA A 253 -24.99 -12.26 -51.59
N ILE A 254 -23.86 -11.64 -51.89
CA ILE A 254 -22.92 -12.03 -52.93
C ILE A 254 -21.53 -12.14 -52.31
N ALA A 255 -20.91 -13.32 -52.42
CA ALA A 255 -19.53 -13.53 -51.99
C ALA A 255 -18.56 -12.93 -53.02
N LEU A 256 -17.84 -11.89 -52.63
CA LEU A 256 -16.87 -11.19 -53.48
C LEU A 256 -15.43 -11.69 -53.25
N GLY A 257 -15.25 -12.61 -52.30
CA GLY A 257 -13.98 -13.25 -51.96
C GLY A 257 -13.01 -12.34 -51.20
N VAL A 258 -11.74 -12.76 -51.18
CA VAL A 258 -10.68 -12.11 -50.40
C VAL A 258 -10.23 -10.79 -51.03
N ALA A 259 -10.09 -9.75 -50.22
CA ALA A 259 -9.57 -8.43 -50.61
C ALA A 259 -9.13 -7.60 -49.38
N GLY A 260 -8.38 -6.53 -49.63
CA GLY A 260 -7.94 -5.56 -48.63
C GLY A 260 -6.58 -5.89 -47.99
N PRO A 261 -6.22 -5.17 -46.92
CA PRO A 261 -4.93 -5.30 -46.26
C PRO A 261 -4.83 -6.63 -45.49
N ARG A 262 -3.59 -6.97 -45.12
CA ARG A 262 -3.30 -8.09 -44.22
C ARG A 262 -3.58 -7.69 -42.78
N TYR A 263 -4.19 -8.61 -42.04
CA TYR A 263 -4.58 -8.45 -40.66
C TYR A 263 -3.92 -9.50 -39.76
N ARG A 264 -3.80 -9.16 -38.47
CA ARG A 264 -3.46 -10.09 -37.39
C ARG A 264 -4.49 -10.00 -36.28
N ALA A 265 -4.83 -11.15 -35.70
CA ALA A 265 -5.72 -11.21 -34.55
C ALA A 265 -5.07 -10.64 -33.28
N SER A 266 -5.84 -9.85 -32.54
CA SER A 266 -5.55 -9.49 -31.13
C SER A 266 -5.92 -10.64 -30.18
N GLN A 267 -5.73 -10.42 -28.87
CA GLN A 267 -6.16 -11.34 -27.80
C GLN A 267 -7.63 -11.77 -27.90
N SER A 268 -8.48 -10.89 -28.44
CA SER A 268 -9.91 -11.16 -28.58
C SER A 268 -10.27 -12.17 -29.68
N LEU A 269 -9.29 -12.61 -30.50
CA LEU A 269 -9.43 -13.37 -31.76
C LEU A 269 -10.11 -12.60 -32.90
N ARG A 270 -11.16 -11.85 -32.57
CA ARG A 270 -12.07 -11.24 -33.53
C ARG A 270 -11.79 -9.76 -33.84
N THR A 271 -10.96 -9.09 -33.03
CA THR A 271 -10.45 -7.75 -33.33
C THR A 271 -9.12 -7.89 -34.02
N LEU A 272 -9.02 -7.28 -35.19
CA LEU A 272 -7.97 -7.49 -36.16
C LEU A 272 -7.20 -6.20 -36.40
N HIS A 273 -5.89 -6.23 -36.18
CA HIS A 273 -4.99 -5.10 -36.42
C HIS A 273 -4.51 -5.10 -37.86
N ASN A 274 -4.56 -3.95 -38.52
CA ASN A 274 -4.04 -3.77 -39.87
C ASN A 274 -2.50 -3.82 -39.85
N LEU A 275 -1.91 -4.74 -40.61
CA LEU A 275 -0.46 -4.92 -40.70
C LEU A 275 0.19 -4.09 -41.79
N ASP A 276 -0.58 -3.68 -42.80
CA ASP A 276 -0.07 -2.95 -43.96
C ASP A 276 -0.02 -1.43 -43.67
N ASP A 277 -0.94 -0.90 -42.84
CA ASP A 277 -0.84 0.44 -42.24
C ASP A 277 -1.19 0.39 -40.74
N PRO A 278 -0.19 0.48 -39.82
CA PRO A 278 -0.42 0.49 -38.37
C PRO A 278 -1.25 1.67 -37.85
N ARG A 279 -1.44 2.73 -38.65
CA ARG A 279 -2.28 3.88 -38.29
C ARG A 279 -3.74 3.67 -38.67
N ALA A 280 -4.02 2.74 -39.58
CA ALA A 280 -5.38 2.40 -39.96
C ALA A 280 -6.12 1.74 -38.79
N GLY A 281 -7.43 1.93 -38.75
CA GLY A 281 -8.27 1.37 -37.70
C GLY A 281 -8.21 -0.16 -37.65
N SER A 282 -8.43 -0.70 -36.46
CA SER A 282 -8.69 -2.13 -36.29
C SER A 282 -10.15 -2.46 -36.65
N VAL A 283 -10.39 -3.71 -37.06
CA VAL A 283 -11.74 -4.21 -37.37
C VAL A 283 -12.11 -5.32 -36.41
N LYS A 284 -13.23 -5.17 -35.71
CA LYS A 284 -13.85 -6.20 -34.86
C LYS A 284 -14.97 -6.89 -35.64
N LEU A 285 -14.86 -8.21 -35.81
CA LEU A 285 -15.80 -9.01 -36.61
C LEU A 285 -16.62 -9.96 -35.74
N ALA A 286 -17.79 -10.36 -36.22
CA ALA A 286 -18.51 -11.49 -35.64
C ALA A 286 -17.74 -12.81 -35.88
N LEU A 287 -17.60 -13.63 -34.84
CA LEU A 287 -16.92 -14.92 -34.91
C LEU A 287 -17.62 -15.95 -34.01
N SER A 288 -18.21 -16.99 -34.58
CA SER A 288 -19.00 -18.01 -33.87
C SER A 288 -18.14 -19.04 -33.12
N VAL A 289 -17.12 -18.57 -32.40
CA VAL A 289 -16.21 -19.36 -31.56
C VAL A 289 -16.50 -19.05 -30.10
N VAL A 290 -16.54 -20.08 -29.25
CA VAL A 290 -16.65 -19.87 -27.80
C VAL A 290 -15.25 -19.74 -27.19
N SER A 291 -14.97 -18.62 -26.55
CA SER A 291 -13.71 -18.39 -25.83
C SER A 291 -14.01 -17.76 -24.48
N THR A 292 -13.33 -18.19 -23.40
CA THR A 292 -13.56 -17.68 -22.03
C THR A 292 -15.06 -17.62 -21.69
N SER A 293 -15.80 -18.67 -22.07
CA SER A 293 -17.25 -18.84 -21.84
C SER A 293 -18.23 -18.00 -22.65
N SER A 294 -17.75 -17.05 -23.46
CA SER A 294 -18.61 -16.22 -24.31
C SER A 294 -18.50 -16.63 -25.78
N LEU A 295 -19.64 -16.73 -26.44
CA LEU A 295 -19.70 -16.80 -27.90
C LEU A 295 -19.25 -15.46 -28.47
N ARG A 296 -18.31 -15.46 -29.42
CA ARG A 296 -17.69 -14.24 -29.95
C ARG A 296 -18.48 -13.61 -31.12
N THR A 297 -19.80 -13.77 -31.11
CA THR A 297 -20.77 -13.01 -31.92
C THR A 297 -20.90 -11.57 -31.42
N LEU A 298 -21.29 -10.64 -32.29
CA LEU A 298 -21.55 -9.25 -31.90
C LEU A 298 -23.05 -9.07 -31.67
N ASP A 299 -23.47 -8.70 -30.47
CA ASP A 299 -24.90 -8.60 -30.17
C ASP A 299 -25.56 -7.49 -31.03
N PRO A 300 -26.57 -7.81 -31.85
CA PRO A 300 -27.21 -6.86 -32.77
C PRO A 300 -27.64 -5.55 -32.12
N ARG A 301 -28.02 -5.59 -30.84
CA ARG A 301 -28.59 -4.45 -30.11
C ARG A 301 -27.52 -3.39 -29.78
N PHE A 302 -26.24 -3.73 -29.87
CA PHE A 302 -25.13 -2.86 -29.51
C PHE A 302 -24.27 -2.42 -30.71
N VAL A 303 -24.37 -3.10 -31.85
CA VAL A 303 -23.49 -2.85 -33.01
C VAL A 303 -23.68 -1.43 -33.55
N LEU A 304 -24.91 -1.01 -33.80
CA LEU A 304 -25.19 0.30 -34.43
C LEU A 304 -25.08 1.48 -33.46
N THR A 305 -25.17 1.23 -32.15
CA THR A 305 -25.00 2.26 -31.11
C THR A 305 -23.53 2.57 -30.80
N ALA A 306 -22.60 1.66 -31.16
CA ALA A 306 -21.17 1.78 -30.88
C ALA A 306 -20.54 3.13 -31.33
N PRO A 307 -20.80 3.66 -32.55
CA PRO A 307 -20.21 4.93 -32.96
C PRO A 307 -20.73 6.12 -32.16
N ALA A 308 -22.02 6.16 -31.85
CA ALA A 308 -22.60 7.23 -31.04
C ALA A 308 -22.10 7.18 -29.58
N LEU A 309 -22.04 5.99 -28.99
CA LEU A 309 -21.52 5.76 -27.64
C LEU A 309 -20.08 6.23 -27.52
N SER A 310 -19.20 5.75 -28.40
CA SER A 310 -17.78 6.06 -28.32
C SER A 310 -17.47 7.53 -28.66
N ALA A 311 -18.26 8.17 -29.54
CA ALA A 311 -18.18 9.60 -29.77
C ALA A 311 -18.59 10.43 -28.54
N TRP A 312 -19.62 10.00 -27.80
CA TRP A 312 -20.03 10.64 -26.55
C TRP A 312 -18.96 10.52 -25.46
N LEU A 313 -18.38 9.32 -25.28
CA LEU A 313 -17.26 9.10 -24.35
C LEU A 313 -16.05 9.98 -24.69
N ALA A 314 -15.69 10.07 -25.97
CA ALA A 314 -14.63 10.96 -26.43
C ALA A 314 -14.94 12.44 -26.15
N GLY A 315 -16.21 12.83 -26.28
CA GLY A 315 -16.69 14.17 -25.92
C GLY A 315 -16.58 14.48 -24.43
N ILE A 316 -16.84 13.51 -23.55
CA ILE A 316 -16.62 13.64 -22.10
C ILE A 316 -15.14 13.88 -21.81
N VAL A 317 -14.27 13.00 -22.30
CA VAL A 317 -12.81 13.09 -22.09
C VAL A 317 -12.25 14.41 -22.62
N ALA A 318 -12.67 14.84 -23.81
CA ALA A 318 -12.24 16.11 -24.40
C ALA A 318 -12.77 17.33 -23.62
N GLY A 319 -13.97 17.22 -23.03
CA GLY A 319 -14.60 18.29 -22.27
C GLY A 319 -14.01 18.50 -20.86
N ASP A 320 -13.38 17.47 -20.28
CA ASP A 320 -12.90 17.50 -18.90
C ASP A 320 -11.42 17.93 -18.79
N PRO A 321 -11.10 19.03 -18.06
CA PRO A 321 -9.71 19.49 -17.88
C PRO A 321 -8.81 18.51 -17.11
N LEU A 322 -9.35 17.74 -16.17
CA LEU A 322 -8.60 16.75 -15.40
C LEU A 322 -8.25 15.55 -16.27
N LEU A 323 -9.18 15.06 -17.09
CA LEU A 323 -8.94 13.93 -18.02
C LEU A 323 -8.02 14.29 -19.19
N ARG A 324 -7.88 15.58 -19.54
CA ARG A 324 -6.86 16.05 -20.50
C ARG A 324 -5.51 16.37 -19.87
N GLY A 325 -5.50 16.75 -18.60
CA GLY A 325 -4.32 17.23 -17.88
C GLY A 325 -3.77 16.19 -16.91
N ARG A 326 -4.18 16.30 -15.63
CA ARG A 326 -3.59 15.54 -14.51
C ARG A 326 -3.82 14.03 -14.60
N TYR A 327 -5.02 13.62 -14.98
CA TYR A 327 -5.46 12.23 -15.09
C TYR A 327 -5.65 11.87 -16.56
N ARG A 328 -4.58 12.02 -17.34
CA ARG A 328 -4.64 11.93 -18.80
C ARG A 328 -5.20 10.58 -19.26
N MET A 329 -6.31 10.64 -20.00
CA MET A 329 -7.00 9.49 -20.57
C MET A 329 -7.38 9.77 -22.02
N ASP A 330 -7.35 8.72 -22.85
CA ASP A 330 -7.94 8.73 -24.18
C ASP A 330 -8.90 7.54 -24.36
N VAL A 331 -9.71 7.59 -25.41
CA VAL A 331 -10.59 6.50 -25.83
C VAL A 331 -10.36 6.20 -27.31
N LEU A 332 -10.34 4.92 -27.69
CA LEU A 332 -10.30 4.52 -29.10
C LEU A 332 -11.74 4.42 -29.62
N ARG A 333 -12.16 5.38 -30.45
CA ARG A 333 -13.55 5.43 -30.91
C ARG A 333 -13.86 4.27 -31.84
N GLU A 334 -15.06 3.73 -31.67
CA GLU A 334 -15.66 2.70 -32.52
C GLU A 334 -16.43 3.40 -33.64
N TYR A 335 -15.69 4.06 -34.53
CA TYR A 335 -16.20 5.14 -35.37
C TYR A 335 -17.10 4.70 -36.54
N ALA A 336 -17.21 3.40 -36.82
CA ALA A 336 -18.12 2.86 -37.81
C ALA A 336 -18.62 1.46 -37.43
N ALA A 337 -19.81 1.09 -37.92
CA ALA A 337 -20.41 -0.22 -37.68
C ALA A 337 -21.30 -0.68 -38.84
N ALA A 338 -21.40 -2.01 -39.00
CA ALA A 338 -22.27 -2.66 -39.97
C ALA A 338 -22.91 -3.91 -39.33
N LEU A 339 -24.21 -4.10 -39.54
CA LEU A 339 -25.00 -5.21 -38.99
C LEU A 339 -25.89 -5.80 -40.07
N VAL A 340 -25.81 -7.12 -40.27
CA VAL A 340 -26.67 -7.86 -41.19
C VAL A 340 -27.72 -8.63 -40.41
N ASP A 341 -28.94 -8.67 -40.95
CA ASP A 341 -30.04 -9.53 -40.48
C ASP A 341 -30.36 -9.39 -38.99
N ARG A 342 -30.58 -8.15 -38.52
CA ARG A 342 -30.71 -7.79 -37.10
C ARG A 342 -31.52 -8.79 -36.25
N ASP A 343 -32.67 -9.25 -36.75
CA ASP A 343 -33.63 -10.09 -36.03
C ASP A 343 -33.77 -11.51 -36.62
N GLY A 344 -32.90 -11.89 -37.57
CA GLY A 344 -32.99 -13.16 -38.29
C GLY A 344 -31.91 -14.19 -37.92
N PRO A 345 -31.80 -15.30 -38.67
CA PRO A 345 -30.85 -16.39 -38.39
C PRO A 345 -29.36 -15.99 -38.45
N LEU A 346 -29.03 -14.88 -39.11
CA LEU A 346 -27.66 -14.34 -39.20
C LEU A 346 -27.38 -13.26 -38.16
N ALA A 347 -28.38 -12.91 -37.32
CA ALA A 347 -28.27 -11.93 -36.26
C ALA A 347 -27.03 -12.18 -35.38
N GLY A 348 -26.15 -11.19 -35.33
CA GLY A 348 -24.92 -11.17 -34.56
C GLY A 348 -23.80 -12.11 -35.06
N ARG A 349 -24.06 -12.90 -36.11
CA ARG A 349 -23.09 -13.75 -36.80
C ARG A 349 -22.44 -13.05 -37.99
N LEU A 350 -23.04 -11.98 -38.49
CA LEU A 350 -22.53 -11.11 -39.54
C LEU A 350 -22.63 -9.63 -39.12
N ALA A 351 -21.54 -9.13 -38.56
CA ALA A 351 -21.42 -7.74 -38.14
C ALA A 351 -19.94 -7.35 -38.10
N ALA A 352 -19.69 -6.05 -38.23
CA ALA A 352 -18.36 -5.44 -38.15
C ALA A 352 -18.41 -4.11 -37.41
N ILE A 353 -17.39 -3.83 -36.60
CA ILE A 353 -17.15 -2.54 -35.95
C ILE A 353 -15.72 -2.12 -36.26
N TRP A 354 -15.53 -0.88 -36.73
CA TRP A 354 -14.21 -0.30 -36.95
C TRP A 354 -13.83 0.58 -35.76
N ARG A 355 -12.56 0.50 -35.35
CA ARG A 355 -12.03 1.23 -34.21
C ARG A 355 -10.73 1.92 -34.54
N GLU A 356 -10.54 3.13 -34.03
CA GLU A 356 -9.30 3.88 -34.17
C GLU A 356 -8.06 3.09 -33.70
N SER A 357 -6.91 3.36 -34.33
CA SER A 357 -5.62 2.84 -33.87
C SER A 357 -5.04 3.73 -32.76
N VAL A 358 -4.07 3.20 -32.02
CA VAL A 358 -3.38 3.92 -30.95
C VAL A 358 -2.51 5.02 -31.57
N ALA A 359 -2.82 6.27 -31.23
CA ALA A 359 -1.96 7.41 -31.57
C ALA A 359 -0.87 7.60 -30.50
N LEU A 360 0.40 7.64 -30.93
CA LEU A 360 1.56 7.81 -30.06
C LEU A 360 2.36 9.06 -30.46
N SER A 361 2.78 9.84 -29.46
CA SER A 361 3.74 10.93 -29.66
C SER A 361 5.17 10.39 -29.75
N PRO A 362 6.14 11.13 -30.34
CA PRO A 362 7.53 10.69 -30.40
C PRO A 362 8.06 10.31 -29.01
N GLY A 363 8.63 9.10 -28.89
CA GLY A 363 9.14 8.53 -27.63
C GLY A 363 8.10 7.86 -26.74
N GLU A 364 6.80 7.89 -27.07
CA GLU A 364 5.79 7.08 -26.40
C GLU A 364 5.80 5.65 -26.96
N ALA A 365 5.53 4.68 -26.10
CA ALA A 365 5.18 3.32 -26.44
C ALA A 365 3.89 2.92 -25.71
N ALA A 366 3.18 1.94 -26.25
CA ALA A 366 1.94 1.44 -25.67
C ALA A 366 1.98 -0.07 -25.47
N LEU A 367 1.31 -0.53 -24.42
CA LEU A 367 1.17 -1.93 -24.09
C LEU A 367 -0.27 -2.28 -23.68
N PRO A 368 -0.74 -3.51 -23.99
CA PRO A 368 -1.96 -4.03 -23.37
C PRO A 368 -1.72 -4.21 -21.87
N PHE A 369 -2.64 -3.73 -21.05
CA PHE A 369 -2.41 -3.61 -19.60
C PHE A 369 -2.15 -4.95 -18.91
N ASN A 370 -2.76 -6.03 -19.39
CA ASN A 370 -2.57 -7.36 -18.81
C ASN A 370 -1.13 -7.92 -18.93
N VAL A 371 -0.28 -7.39 -19.81
CA VAL A 371 1.13 -7.80 -19.85
C VAL A 371 1.89 -7.41 -18.58
N LEU A 372 1.38 -6.46 -17.79
CA LEU A 372 1.98 -6.08 -16.51
C LEU A 372 1.93 -7.23 -15.48
N ALA A 373 1.02 -8.18 -15.66
CA ALA A 373 0.87 -9.38 -14.82
C ALA A 373 1.62 -10.62 -15.37
N THR A 374 2.52 -10.45 -16.34
CA THR A 374 3.24 -11.58 -16.97
C THR A 374 4.71 -11.67 -16.55
N ARG A 375 5.26 -12.88 -16.72
CA ARG A 375 6.70 -13.15 -16.62
C ARG A 375 7.28 -13.35 -18.01
N GLU A 376 8.50 -12.90 -18.21
CA GLU A 376 9.22 -13.08 -19.47
C GLU A 376 10.06 -14.36 -19.46
N ALA A 377 10.62 -14.71 -20.63
CA ALA A 377 11.44 -15.91 -20.81
C ALA A 377 12.69 -15.94 -19.90
N ASP A 378 13.14 -14.77 -19.42
CA ASP A 378 14.22 -14.63 -18.44
C ASP A 378 13.80 -14.93 -16.98
N GLY A 379 12.52 -15.27 -16.76
CA GLY A 379 11.93 -15.58 -15.44
C GLY A 379 11.50 -14.36 -14.61
N THR A 380 11.83 -13.15 -15.05
CA THR A 380 11.50 -11.90 -14.36
C THR A 380 10.12 -11.37 -14.75
N ALA A 381 9.53 -10.51 -13.92
CA ALA A 381 8.29 -9.81 -14.27
C ALA A 381 8.51 -8.89 -15.48
N PHE A 382 7.47 -8.69 -16.31
CA PHE A 382 7.55 -7.79 -17.47
C PHE A 382 8.07 -6.40 -17.07
N VAL A 383 7.59 -5.87 -15.93
CA VAL A 383 7.92 -4.55 -15.38
C VAL A 383 9.27 -4.48 -14.65
N ALA A 384 9.98 -5.60 -14.45
CA ALA A 384 11.19 -5.64 -13.63
C ALA A 384 12.27 -4.60 -14.02
N PRO A 385 12.58 -4.36 -15.31
CA PRO A 385 13.55 -3.32 -15.69
C PRO A 385 13.11 -1.91 -15.27
N TRP A 386 11.81 -1.64 -15.23
CA TRP A 386 11.26 -0.33 -14.88
C TRP A 386 11.24 -0.12 -13.37
N LEU A 387 10.91 -1.17 -12.61
CA LEU A 387 11.00 -1.14 -11.16
C LEU A 387 12.45 -0.94 -10.70
N ALA A 388 13.42 -1.57 -11.38
CA ALA A 388 14.84 -1.35 -11.10
C ALA A 388 15.29 0.08 -11.43
N ARG A 389 14.76 0.68 -12.50
CA ARG A 389 15.11 2.04 -12.94
C ARG A 389 14.50 3.14 -12.08
N TYR A 390 13.21 3.05 -11.77
CA TYR A 390 12.45 4.14 -11.13
C TYR A 390 12.19 3.91 -9.64
N GLY A 391 12.44 2.69 -9.14
CA GLY A 391 12.08 2.27 -7.80
C GLY A 391 10.61 1.85 -7.70
N LEU A 392 10.36 0.80 -6.90
CA LEU A 392 9.04 0.18 -6.76
C LEU A 392 7.95 1.19 -6.39
N ARG A 393 8.18 1.98 -5.34
CA ARG A 393 7.15 2.89 -4.80
C ARG A 393 6.81 4.03 -5.75
N ALA A 394 7.82 4.70 -6.30
CA ALA A 394 7.60 5.82 -7.22
C ALA A 394 6.88 5.36 -8.50
N TRP A 395 7.25 4.20 -9.03
CA TRP A 395 6.58 3.62 -10.20
C TRP A 395 5.12 3.26 -9.90
N LEU A 396 4.85 2.60 -8.77
CA LEU A 396 3.48 2.24 -8.36
C LEU A 396 2.61 3.48 -8.11
N ASP A 397 3.14 4.51 -7.45
CA ASP A 397 2.41 5.75 -7.19
C ASP A 397 2.03 6.46 -8.49
N ARG A 398 2.93 6.45 -9.48
CA ARG A 398 2.66 6.97 -10.82
C ARG A 398 1.68 6.12 -11.59
N TRP A 399 1.85 4.80 -11.56
CA TRP A 399 0.96 3.86 -12.23
C TRP A 399 -0.47 3.99 -11.72
N VAL A 400 -0.70 4.10 -10.40
CA VAL A 400 -2.03 4.37 -9.84
C VAL A 400 -2.59 5.71 -10.34
N GLU A 401 -1.77 6.76 -10.37
CA GLU A 401 -2.21 8.07 -10.86
C GLU A 401 -2.70 8.02 -12.32
N VAL A 402 -2.00 7.26 -13.15
CA VAL A 402 -2.22 7.21 -14.60
C VAL A 402 -3.26 6.16 -15.01
N ALA A 403 -3.29 5.02 -14.34
CA ALA A 403 -4.12 3.89 -14.74
C ALA A 403 -5.44 3.79 -13.97
N VAL A 404 -5.47 4.27 -12.71
CA VAL A 404 -6.65 4.10 -11.84
C VAL A 404 -7.47 5.38 -11.75
N LEU A 405 -6.81 6.51 -11.45
CA LEU A 405 -7.54 7.76 -11.19
C LEU A 405 -8.37 8.28 -12.38
N PRO A 406 -7.97 8.15 -13.66
CA PRO A 406 -8.83 8.61 -14.75
C PRO A 406 -10.12 7.79 -14.87
N VAL A 407 -10.03 6.47 -14.75
CA VAL A 407 -11.20 5.56 -14.78
C VAL A 407 -12.11 5.84 -13.59
N TRP A 408 -11.51 6.04 -12.41
CA TRP A 408 -12.23 6.42 -11.21
C TRP A 408 -12.92 7.78 -11.33
N HIS A 409 -12.24 8.76 -11.92
CA HIS A 409 -12.79 10.09 -12.14
C HIS A 409 -13.96 10.05 -13.13
N LEU A 410 -13.85 9.26 -14.20
CA LEU A 410 -14.94 9.04 -15.14
C LEU A 410 -16.18 8.46 -14.44
N LEU A 411 -15.99 7.48 -13.57
CA LEU A 411 -17.06 6.90 -12.76
C LEU A 411 -17.69 7.94 -11.83
N VAL A 412 -16.89 8.54 -10.95
CA VAL A 412 -17.41 9.38 -9.87
C VAL A 412 -17.91 10.71 -10.41
N ALA A 413 -17.14 11.41 -11.25
CA ALA A 413 -17.50 12.75 -11.74
C ALA A 413 -18.54 12.71 -12.85
N HIS A 414 -18.45 11.75 -13.79
CA HIS A 414 -19.32 11.72 -14.97
C HIS A 414 -20.44 10.70 -14.90
N GLY A 415 -20.41 9.78 -13.94
CA GLY A 415 -21.44 8.75 -13.80
C GLY A 415 -21.41 7.71 -14.91
N VAL A 416 -20.23 7.45 -15.46
CA VAL A 416 -19.97 6.50 -16.54
C VAL A 416 -18.98 5.44 -16.07
N ALA A 417 -19.39 4.18 -16.09
CA ALA A 417 -18.52 3.03 -15.83
C ALA A 417 -18.07 2.39 -17.13
N LEU A 418 -16.79 2.02 -17.17
CA LEU A 418 -16.20 1.27 -18.27
C LEU A 418 -15.54 0.01 -17.71
N GLU A 419 -15.66 -1.09 -18.44
CA GLU A 419 -14.99 -2.34 -18.12
C GLU A 419 -13.47 -2.24 -18.33
N ALA A 420 -12.76 -1.72 -17.34
CA ALA A 420 -11.33 -1.43 -17.37
C ALA A 420 -10.47 -2.66 -17.00
N HIS A 421 -10.83 -3.83 -17.53
CA HIS A 421 -10.03 -5.03 -17.38
C HIS A 421 -8.76 -4.96 -18.26
N GLY A 422 -7.82 -5.90 -18.05
CA GLY A 422 -6.49 -5.83 -18.66
C GLY A 422 -6.43 -5.81 -20.20
N GLN A 423 -7.43 -6.36 -20.92
CA GLN A 423 -7.45 -6.36 -22.39
C GLN A 423 -8.06 -5.07 -23.01
N ASN A 424 -8.95 -4.38 -22.28
CA ASN A 424 -9.63 -3.15 -22.72
C ASN A 424 -8.86 -1.89 -22.32
N THR A 425 -7.81 -2.07 -21.51
CA THR A 425 -6.94 -1.01 -21.02
C THR A 425 -5.60 -1.07 -21.74
N ILE A 426 -5.13 0.08 -22.23
CA ILE A 426 -3.83 0.24 -22.86
C ILE A 426 -3.05 1.26 -22.05
N LEU A 427 -1.86 0.89 -21.58
CA LEU A 427 -0.97 1.81 -20.88
C LEU A 427 -0.01 2.43 -21.89
N VAL A 428 0.08 3.76 -21.89
CA VAL A 428 1.10 4.49 -22.64
C VAL A 428 2.20 4.91 -21.68
N HIS A 429 3.44 4.72 -22.09
CA HIS A 429 4.62 5.02 -21.29
C HIS A 429 5.76 5.61 -22.12
N ARG A 430 6.73 6.22 -21.45
CA ARG A 430 8.04 6.59 -22.00
C ARG A 430 9.11 5.82 -21.23
N ASP A 431 9.79 4.90 -21.89
CA ASP A 431 10.80 4.03 -21.26
C ASP A 431 10.33 3.38 -19.93
N GLY A 432 9.09 2.88 -19.92
CA GLY A 432 8.46 2.27 -18.75
C GLY A 432 7.85 3.21 -17.73
N TRP A 433 7.99 4.53 -17.86
CA TRP A 433 7.32 5.49 -17.00
C TRP A 433 5.88 5.75 -17.48
N PRO A 434 4.84 5.49 -16.67
CA PRO A 434 3.44 5.68 -17.08
C PRO A 434 3.10 7.15 -17.40
N GLU A 435 2.46 7.39 -18.54
CA GLU A 435 2.09 8.71 -19.04
C GLU A 435 0.57 8.94 -19.07
N ARG A 436 -0.17 7.98 -19.66
CA ARG A 436 -1.63 8.04 -19.82
C ARG A 436 -2.21 6.65 -20.04
N VAL A 437 -3.52 6.55 -19.89
CA VAL A 437 -4.28 5.33 -20.20
C VAL A 437 -5.18 5.56 -21.43
N ILE A 438 -5.35 4.52 -22.25
CA ILE A 438 -6.33 4.52 -23.34
C ILE A 438 -7.30 3.36 -23.10
N LEU A 439 -8.60 3.62 -23.19
CA LEU A 439 -9.63 2.58 -23.13
C LEU A 439 -10.21 2.25 -24.51
N ARG A 440 -10.72 1.02 -24.66
CA ARG A 440 -11.36 0.49 -25.87
C ARG A 440 -12.46 -0.52 -25.53
N ASP A 441 -13.19 -0.98 -26.56
CA ASP A 441 -14.26 -2.00 -26.46
C ASP A 441 -15.44 -1.55 -25.58
N PHE A 442 -16.21 -0.56 -26.06
CA PHE A 442 -17.28 0.07 -25.27
C PHE A 442 -18.68 -0.47 -25.57
N HIS A 443 -18.97 -0.80 -26.83
CA HIS A 443 -20.30 -1.17 -27.32
C HIS A 443 -21.04 -2.22 -26.48
N GLU A 444 -20.37 -3.19 -25.87
CA GLU A 444 -21.02 -4.25 -25.09
C GLU A 444 -20.99 -4.00 -23.58
N SER A 445 -20.18 -3.07 -23.07
CA SER A 445 -19.83 -3.01 -21.64
C SER A 445 -19.78 -1.63 -20.99
N ALA A 446 -19.93 -0.54 -21.76
CA ALA A 446 -20.02 0.79 -21.17
C ALA A 446 -21.40 1.01 -20.55
N GLU A 447 -21.42 1.51 -19.32
CA GLU A 447 -22.63 1.76 -18.54
C GLU A 447 -22.68 3.21 -18.04
N TYR A 448 -23.88 3.75 -17.90
CA TYR A 448 -24.09 5.07 -17.27
C TYR A 448 -25.35 5.07 -16.39
N GLY A 449 -25.30 5.83 -15.30
CA GLY A 449 -26.43 5.94 -14.38
C GLY A 449 -27.40 7.02 -14.82
N VAL A 450 -28.67 6.70 -15.07
CA VAL A 450 -29.64 7.68 -15.60
C VAL A 450 -29.80 8.91 -14.71
N ASP A 451 -29.84 8.73 -13.40
CA ASP A 451 -29.95 9.80 -12.40
C ASP A 451 -28.59 10.17 -11.77
N PHE A 452 -27.50 9.81 -12.44
CA PHE A 452 -26.14 9.97 -11.92
C PHE A 452 -25.16 10.55 -12.95
N VAL A 453 -25.42 10.37 -14.24
CA VAL A 453 -24.65 10.99 -15.32
C VAL A 453 -24.63 12.51 -15.14
N SER A 454 -23.47 13.13 -15.34
CA SER A 454 -23.24 14.55 -15.06
C SER A 454 -23.98 15.50 -16.00
N ASP A 455 -24.10 15.11 -17.28
CA ASP A 455 -24.80 15.88 -18.31
C ASP A 455 -25.77 14.97 -19.09
N PRO A 456 -26.99 14.74 -18.56
CA PRO A 456 -27.99 13.88 -19.21
C PRO A 456 -28.39 14.34 -20.61
N ALA A 457 -28.30 15.65 -20.91
CA ALA A 457 -28.69 16.20 -22.20
C ALA A 457 -27.72 15.83 -23.33
N ARG A 458 -26.48 15.46 -22.99
CA ARG A 458 -25.46 15.00 -23.96
C ARG A 458 -25.47 13.50 -24.20
N VAL A 459 -26.26 12.73 -23.43
CA VAL A 459 -26.38 11.28 -23.66
C VAL A 459 -27.02 11.04 -25.03
N PRO A 460 -26.42 10.22 -25.90
CA PRO A 460 -27.02 9.91 -27.20
C PRO A 460 -28.41 9.29 -27.06
N ASN A 461 -29.32 9.64 -27.97
CA ASN A 461 -30.62 8.99 -28.04
C ASN A 461 -30.49 7.60 -28.66
N PHE A 462 -30.03 6.62 -27.87
CA PHE A 462 -29.82 5.25 -28.32
C PHE A 462 -31.10 4.60 -28.83
N GLY A 463 -32.26 4.92 -28.25
CA GLY A 463 -33.57 4.42 -28.71
C GLY A 463 -33.96 4.88 -30.12
N ALA A 464 -33.41 6.01 -30.59
CA ALA A 464 -33.58 6.46 -31.97
C ALA A 464 -32.65 5.74 -32.96
N ILE A 465 -31.56 5.15 -32.46
CA ILE A 465 -30.59 4.38 -33.27
C ILE A 465 -31.04 2.92 -33.36
N ASP A 466 -31.39 2.32 -32.21
CA ASP A 466 -31.89 0.96 -32.12
C ASP A 466 -33.03 0.89 -31.09
N ALA A 467 -34.19 0.40 -31.54
CA ALA A 467 -35.41 0.34 -30.75
C ALA A 467 -35.30 -0.54 -29.48
N ALA A 468 -34.30 -1.42 -29.37
CA ALA A 468 -34.05 -2.17 -28.14
C ALA A 468 -33.71 -1.28 -26.94
N HIS A 469 -33.14 -0.08 -27.20
CA HIS A 469 -32.83 0.91 -26.17
C HIS A 469 -33.98 1.89 -25.93
N ALA A 470 -35.10 1.73 -26.62
CA ALA A 470 -36.29 2.54 -26.41
C ALA A 470 -37.13 1.99 -25.25
N GLY A 471 -37.71 2.89 -24.45
CA GLY A 471 -38.57 2.52 -23.33
C GLY A 471 -37.91 2.75 -21.96
N PRO A 472 -38.53 2.23 -20.88
CA PRO A 472 -38.01 2.40 -19.53
C PRO A 472 -36.72 1.62 -19.33
N VAL A 473 -35.81 2.18 -18.53
CA VAL A 473 -34.54 1.55 -18.20
C VAL A 473 -34.74 0.32 -17.32
N ASP A 474 -34.10 -0.78 -17.70
CA ASP A 474 -34.23 -2.10 -17.07
C ASP A 474 -32.88 -2.80 -16.80
N ASP A 475 -31.77 -2.05 -16.88
CA ASP A 475 -30.39 -2.49 -16.62
C ASP A 475 -29.86 -3.58 -17.58
N ARG A 476 -30.49 -3.79 -18.74
CA ARG A 476 -30.03 -4.79 -19.75
C ARG A 476 -29.03 -4.25 -20.78
N PHE A 477 -28.89 -2.93 -20.89
CA PHE A 477 -28.11 -2.26 -21.94
C PHE A 477 -27.11 -1.26 -21.32
N HIS A 478 -26.93 -0.07 -21.90
CA HIS A 478 -25.99 0.93 -21.37
C HIS A 478 -26.53 1.68 -20.14
N ALA A 479 -27.85 1.89 -20.07
CA ALA A 479 -28.45 2.70 -19.03
C ALA A 479 -28.72 1.87 -17.77
N MET A 480 -28.27 2.38 -16.62
CA MET A 480 -28.42 1.76 -15.31
C MET A 480 -29.30 2.60 -14.39
N ARG A 481 -30.22 1.96 -13.68
CA ARG A 481 -31.09 2.57 -12.66
C ARG A 481 -30.32 2.93 -11.39
N SER A 482 -29.35 2.12 -11.01
CA SER A 482 -28.60 2.27 -9.76
C SER A 482 -27.15 2.67 -10.01
N PRO A 483 -26.64 3.74 -9.37
CA PRO A 483 -25.22 4.08 -9.42
C PRO A 483 -24.32 3.00 -8.82
N ALA A 484 -24.83 2.20 -7.87
CA ALA A 484 -24.03 1.16 -7.22
C ALA A 484 -23.52 0.10 -8.21
N VAL A 485 -24.33 -0.24 -9.23
CA VAL A 485 -23.95 -1.20 -10.29
C VAL A 485 -22.75 -0.70 -11.09
N LEU A 486 -22.67 0.61 -11.34
CA LEU A 486 -21.51 1.23 -11.98
C LEU A 486 -20.23 1.05 -11.14
N GLY A 487 -20.39 1.17 -9.81
CA GLY A 487 -19.33 0.89 -8.85
C GLY A 487 -18.87 -0.57 -8.94
N GLU A 488 -19.80 -1.51 -8.94
CA GLU A 488 -19.55 -2.96 -9.09
C GLU A 488 -18.74 -3.27 -10.36
N LEU A 489 -19.16 -2.76 -11.52
CA LEU A 489 -18.46 -2.96 -12.80
C LEU A 489 -17.00 -2.51 -12.74
N VAL A 490 -16.74 -1.31 -12.21
CA VAL A 490 -15.37 -0.78 -12.10
C VAL A 490 -14.57 -1.57 -11.07
N THR A 491 -15.14 -1.89 -9.91
CA THR A 491 -14.40 -2.65 -8.89
C THR A 491 -14.04 -4.04 -9.36
N ASP A 492 -14.95 -4.72 -10.06
CA ASP A 492 -14.72 -6.07 -10.58
C ASP A 492 -13.66 -6.07 -11.66
N SER A 493 -13.85 -5.25 -12.69
CA SER A 493 -13.01 -5.24 -13.87
C SER A 493 -11.63 -4.64 -13.61
N LEU A 494 -11.54 -3.53 -12.86
CA LEU A 494 -10.28 -2.83 -12.60
C LEU A 494 -9.53 -3.44 -11.41
N PHE A 495 -10.19 -3.69 -10.28
CA PHE A 495 -9.48 -4.13 -9.07
C PHE A 495 -9.39 -5.65 -8.98
N VAL A 496 -10.54 -6.33 -8.91
CA VAL A 496 -10.60 -7.74 -8.54
C VAL A 496 -9.98 -8.64 -9.60
N PHE A 497 -10.32 -8.45 -10.88
CA PHE A 497 -9.88 -9.32 -11.98
C PHE A 497 -8.67 -8.80 -12.77
N ASN A 498 -8.17 -7.60 -12.45
CA ASN A 498 -7.04 -6.99 -13.15
C ASN A 498 -5.89 -6.61 -12.20
N LEU A 499 -6.03 -5.54 -11.42
CA LEU A 499 -4.94 -5.04 -10.56
C LEU A 499 -4.44 -6.09 -9.56
N CYS A 500 -5.31 -6.92 -9.00
CA CYS A 500 -4.92 -8.03 -8.11
C CYS A 500 -3.89 -8.99 -8.71
N GLU A 501 -3.86 -9.16 -10.04
CA GLU A 501 -2.88 -10.04 -10.70
C GLU A 501 -1.51 -9.36 -10.83
N VAL A 502 -1.52 -8.05 -11.09
CA VAL A 502 -0.30 -7.25 -11.12
C VAL A 502 0.30 -7.18 -9.71
N THR A 503 -0.49 -6.88 -8.69
CA THR A 503 0.01 -6.77 -7.31
C THR A 503 0.51 -8.09 -6.76
N ASP A 504 -0.16 -9.21 -7.04
CA ASP A 504 0.28 -10.55 -6.63
C ASP A 504 1.61 -10.95 -7.30
N LEU A 505 1.80 -10.62 -8.58
CA LEU A 505 3.09 -10.85 -9.24
C LEU A 505 4.19 -10.00 -8.60
N VAL A 506 3.95 -8.69 -8.41
CA VAL A 506 4.94 -7.77 -7.83
C VAL A 506 5.23 -8.10 -6.36
N HIS A 507 4.23 -8.52 -5.58
CA HIS A 507 4.40 -9.03 -4.22
C HIS A 507 5.40 -10.19 -4.18
N ARG A 508 5.18 -11.22 -5.02
CA ARG A 508 6.03 -12.41 -5.05
C ARG A 508 7.42 -12.19 -5.62
N THR A 509 7.62 -11.16 -6.44
CA THR A 509 8.90 -10.93 -7.15
C THR A 509 9.71 -9.76 -6.61
N HIS A 510 9.06 -8.78 -5.98
CA HIS A 510 9.66 -7.51 -5.57
C HIS A 510 9.27 -7.07 -4.15
N GLY A 511 8.54 -7.90 -3.38
CA GLY A 511 8.28 -7.65 -1.97
C GLY A 511 7.27 -6.54 -1.68
N LEU A 512 6.34 -6.27 -2.60
CA LEU A 512 5.22 -5.36 -2.37
C LEU A 512 4.34 -5.86 -1.21
N ASP A 513 4.05 -5.02 -0.21
CA ASP A 513 2.99 -5.28 0.77
C ASP A 513 1.63 -4.97 0.13
N GLU A 514 0.88 -6.01 -0.26
CA GLU A 514 -0.42 -5.83 -0.90
C GLU A 514 -1.43 -5.19 0.04
N THR A 515 -1.41 -5.51 1.33
CA THR A 515 -2.36 -4.95 2.31
C THR A 515 -2.16 -3.45 2.47
N ASP A 516 -0.91 -2.99 2.60
CA ASP A 516 -0.59 -1.55 2.64
C ASP A 516 -0.92 -0.87 1.30
N PHE A 517 -0.60 -1.50 0.16
CA PHE A 517 -0.92 -0.97 -1.17
C PHE A 517 -2.41 -0.69 -1.34
N TRP A 518 -3.27 -1.69 -1.08
CA TRP A 518 -4.72 -1.55 -1.28
C TRP A 518 -5.35 -0.55 -0.31
N ARG A 519 -4.89 -0.50 0.94
CA ARG A 519 -5.33 0.51 1.92
C ARG A 519 -4.97 1.93 1.48
N ARG A 520 -3.73 2.14 1.03
CA ARG A 520 -3.29 3.44 0.48
C ARG A 520 -4.07 3.82 -0.76
N LEU A 521 -4.36 2.86 -1.63
CA LEU A 521 -5.19 3.09 -2.81
C LEU A 521 -6.58 3.56 -2.40
N GLY A 522 -7.26 2.87 -1.47
CA GLY A 522 -8.56 3.29 -0.95
C GLY A 522 -8.55 4.72 -0.38
N HIS A 523 -7.54 5.07 0.40
CA HIS A 523 -7.36 6.46 0.89
C HIS A 523 -7.16 7.46 -0.24
N ARG A 524 -6.38 7.10 -1.27
CA ARG A 524 -6.14 7.97 -2.43
C ARG A 524 -7.42 8.21 -3.24
N LEU A 525 -8.27 7.19 -3.38
CA LEU A 525 -9.57 7.30 -4.05
C LEU A 525 -10.54 8.21 -3.28
N LYS A 526 -10.61 8.09 -1.94
CA LYS A 526 -11.40 9.00 -1.08
C LYS A 526 -10.87 10.43 -1.14
N ARG A 527 -9.55 10.59 -1.09
CA ARG A 527 -8.89 11.90 -1.20
C ARG A 527 -9.17 12.56 -2.56
N HIS A 528 -9.15 11.81 -3.65
CA HIS A 528 -9.51 12.33 -4.97
C HIS A 528 -10.93 12.92 -4.97
N ALA A 529 -11.91 12.22 -4.38
CA ALA A 529 -13.26 12.75 -4.28
C ALA A 529 -13.31 14.06 -3.48
N ALA A 530 -12.59 14.12 -2.34
CA ALA A 530 -12.51 15.33 -1.52
C ALA A 530 -11.79 16.50 -2.20
N GLU A 531 -10.72 16.25 -2.97
CA GLU A 531 -10.01 17.28 -3.74
C GLU A 531 -10.88 17.93 -4.82
N HIS A 532 -11.96 17.27 -5.23
CA HIS A 532 -12.80 17.68 -6.35
C HIS A 532 -14.28 17.91 -5.99
N GLY A 533 -14.65 17.87 -4.70
CA GLY A 533 -16.03 18.09 -4.26
C GLY A 533 -17.01 17.01 -4.73
N LEU A 534 -16.54 15.75 -4.79
CA LEU A 534 -17.28 14.61 -5.32
C LEU A 534 -17.71 13.61 -4.23
N GLU A 535 -17.62 13.96 -2.95
CA GLU A 535 -17.89 13.06 -1.82
C GLU A 535 -19.32 12.50 -1.83
N ASP A 536 -20.32 13.36 -2.10
CA ASP A 536 -21.72 12.94 -2.17
C ASP A 536 -21.96 11.97 -3.34
N ARG A 537 -21.26 12.19 -4.45
CA ARG A 537 -21.33 11.31 -5.62
C ARG A 537 -20.65 9.97 -5.33
N LEU A 538 -19.50 9.99 -4.65
CA LEU A 538 -18.80 8.80 -4.20
C LEU A 538 -19.66 7.94 -3.25
N ALA A 539 -20.34 8.57 -2.29
CA ALA A 539 -21.20 7.88 -1.33
C ALA A 539 -22.34 7.11 -2.01
N ARG A 540 -22.92 7.65 -3.10
CA ARG A 540 -23.99 6.99 -3.87
C ARG A 540 -23.56 5.72 -4.61
N LEU A 541 -22.25 5.52 -4.80
CA LEU A 541 -21.71 4.31 -5.45
C LEU A 541 -21.60 3.12 -4.49
N ALA A 542 -21.70 3.33 -3.16
CA ALA A 542 -21.63 2.29 -2.12
C ALA A 542 -20.35 1.42 -2.13
N ILE A 543 -19.28 1.91 -2.75
CA ILE A 543 -17.99 1.20 -2.94
C ILE A 543 -17.09 1.21 -1.70
N ASP A 544 -17.44 1.96 -0.66
CA ASP A 544 -16.76 1.95 0.64
C ASP A 544 -17.37 0.98 1.66
N ALA A 545 -18.36 0.18 1.22
CA ALA A 545 -18.86 -0.94 1.98
C ALA A 545 -17.72 -1.93 2.29
N PRO A 546 -17.72 -2.56 3.49
CA PRO A 546 -16.69 -3.51 3.90
C PRO A 546 -16.63 -4.77 3.03
N ARG A 547 -17.70 -5.03 2.26
CA ARG A 547 -17.76 -6.10 1.27
C ARG A 547 -18.28 -5.56 -0.05
N LEU A 548 -17.68 -6.02 -1.14
CA LEU A 548 -18.06 -5.69 -2.49
C LEU A 548 -18.76 -6.88 -3.14
N ARG A 549 -19.76 -6.60 -3.97
CA ARG A 549 -20.35 -7.61 -4.84
C ARG A 549 -19.43 -7.79 -6.04
N VAL A 550 -19.14 -9.05 -6.36
CA VAL A 550 -18.29 -9.47 -7.48
C VAL A 550 -19.01 -10.53 -8.28
N GLU A 551 -18.85 -10.49 -9.60
CA GLU A 551 -19.37 -11.49 -10.53
C GLU A 551 -18.75 -12.89 -10.32
N ALA A 552 -19.59 -13.93 -10.39
CA ALA A 552 -19.20 -15.33 -10.30
C ALA A 552 -19.20 -15.99 -11.69
N LEU A 553 -18.11 -15.80 -12.44
CA LEU A 553 -17.98 -16.20 -13.85
C LEU A 553 -18.10 -17.72 -14.07
N LEU A 554 -17.52 -18.54 -13.19
CA LEU A 554 -17.61 -20.00 -13.27
C LEU A 554 -19.04 -20.47 -12.95
N SER A 555 -19.70 -19.87 -11.96
CA SER A 555 -21.09 -20.14 -11.60
C SER A 555 -22.04 -19.87 -12.76
N ARG A 556 -21.86 -18.73 -13.44
CA ARG A 556 -22.61 -18.40 -14.67
C ARG A 556 -22.35 -19.42 -15.78
N LYS A 557 -21.10 -19.85 -15.97
CA LYS A 557 -20.74 -20.89 -16.94
C LYS A 557 -21.42 -22.24 -16.64
N LEU A 558 -21.49 -22.61 -15.36
CA LEU A 558 -22.20 -23.80 -14.89
C LEU A 558 -23.73 -23.65 -15.03
N GLY A 559 -24.22 -22.43 -15.29
CA GLY A 559 -25.64 -22.05 -15.30
C GLY A 559 -26.34 -22.42 -14.02
N LEU A 560 -25.70 -22.04 -12.91
CA LEU A 560 -26.35 -21.96 -11.62
C LEU A 560 -27.35 -20.80 -11.64
N ASP A 561 -28.25 -20.79 -10.65
CA ASP A 561 -29.26 -19.73 -10.52
C ASP A 561 -28.61 -18.34 -10.40
N GLU A 562 -29.30 -17.30 -10.88
CA GLU A 562 -28.76 -15.92 -10.94
C GLU A 562 -28.28 -15.40 -9.58
N GLU A 563 -28.91 -15.82 -8.49
CA GLU A 563 -28.48 -15.49 -7.11
C GLU A 563 -27.07 -15.98 -6.79
N ARG A 564 -26.60 -17.04 -7.48
CA ARG A 564 -25.25 -17.62 -7.35
C ARG A 564 -24.27 -17.07 -8.40
N CYS A 565 -24.71 -16.23 -9.33
CA CYS A 565 -23.87 -15.57 -10.33
C CYS A 565 -23.18 -14.31 -9.79
N SER A 566 -23.33 -13.99 -8.50
CA SER A 566 -22.57 -12.95 -7.81
C SER A 566 -22.24 -13.37 -6.38
N ARG A 567 -21.21 -12.76 -5.78
CA ARG A 567 -20.78 -13.03 -4.40
C ARG A 567 -20.29 -11.77 -3.71
N LEU A 568 -20.51 -11.67 -2.40
CA LEU A 568 -19.87 -10.66 -1.58
C LEU A 568 -18.46 -11.08 -1.17
N VAL A 569 -17.46 -10.26 -1.48
CA VAL A 569 -16.05 -10.47 -1.12
C VAL A 569 -15.56 -9.37 -0.17
N PRO A 570 -14.52 -9.61 0.65
CA PRO A 570 -13.92 -8.55 1.48
C PRO A 570 -13.43 -7.37 0.64
N ASN A 571 -13.60 -6.15 1.09
CA ASN A 571 -13.12 -4.97 0.38
C ASN A 571 -11.68 -4.64 0.79
N ALA A 572 -10.69 -4.89 -0.07
CA ALA A 572 -9.29 -4.58 0.25
C ALA A 572 -8.98 -3.08 0.27
N LEU A 573 -9.79 -2.25 -0.40
CA LEU A 573 -9.64 -0.78 -0.39
C LEU A 573 -10.13 -0.18 0.93
N PHE A 574 -11.21 -0.74 1.47
CA PHE A 574 -11.89 -0.29 2.67
C PHE A 574 -12.19 -1.50 3.58
N PRO A 575 -11.15 -2.11 4.18
CA PRO A 575 -11.32 -3.32 4.97
C PRO A 575 -12.22 -3.04 6.18
N SER A 576 -13.07 -4.03 6.50
CA SER A 576 -13.83 -4.02 7.76
C SER A 576 -12.88 -4.00 8.96
N PRO A 577 -13.30 -3.41 10.09
CA PRO A 577 -12.58 -3.55 11.35
C PRO A 577 -12.20 -4.98 11.74
N SER A 578 -13.08 -5.92 11.39
CA SER A 578 -12.92 -7.36 11.62
C SER A 578 -11.99 -8.06 10.63
N ASP A 579 -11.70 -7.42 9.49
CA ASP A 579 -10.93 -7.97 8.36
C ASP A 579 -9.48 -7.48 8.36
N SER A 580 -9.12 -6.59 9.29
CA SER A 580 -7.73 -6.41 9.66
C SER A 580 -7.23 -7.76 10.19
N SER A 581 -6.30 -8.38 9.45
CA SER A 581 -5.45 -9.47 9.97
C SER A 581 -5.15 -9.14 11.41
N GLY A 582 -5.61 -9.96 12.38
CA GLY A 582 -5.70 -9.68 13.82
C GLY A 582 -4.39 -9.29 14.51
N HIS A 583 -3.76 -8.23 14.01
CA HIS A 583 -2.53 -7.64 14.44
C HIS A 583 -2.93 -6.39 15.21
N PRO A 584 -2.60 -6.32 16.51
CA PRO A 584 -2.88 -5.13 17.30
C PRO A 584 -2.23 -3.91 16.64
N MET A 585 -2.89 -2.76 16.70
CA MET A 585 -2.24 -1.49 16.37
C MET A 585 -1.26 -1.13 17.48
N ILE A 586 -1.68 -1.34 18.74
CA ILE A 586 -0.91 -1.08 19.96
C ILE A 586 -1.33 -2.14 20.98
N GLU A 587 -0.41 -2.59 21.83
CA GLU A 587 -0.73 -3.33 23.04
C GLU A 587 -0.53 -2.43 24.26
N ILE A 588 -1.47 -2.39 25.21
CA ILE A 588 -1.41 -1.59 26.43
C ILE A 588 -1.59 -2.54 27.63
N ASP A 589 -0.54 -2.73 28.43
CA ASP A 589 -0.56 -3.57 29.64
C ASP A 589 -1.13 -4.99 29.46
N GLY A 590 -0.88 -5.62 28.31
CA GLY A 590 -1.40 -6.95 28.00
C GLY A 590 -2.69 -6.96 27.17
N ARG A 591 -3.33 -5.78 26.98
CA ARG A 591 -4.53 -5.63 26.13
C ARG A 591 -4.14 -5.19 24.74
N ASN A 592 -4.48 -6.02 23.75
CA ASN A 592 -4.39 -5.67 22.34
C ASN A 592 -5.49 -4.68 21.97
N VAL A 593 -5.10 -3.52 21.44
CA VAL A 593 -6.01 -2.53 20.87
C VAL A 593 -5.86 -2.57 19.35
N GLY A 594 -6.93 -2.95 18.66
CA GLY A 594 -6.97 -3.00 17.20
C GLY A 594 -6.95 -1.60 16.57
N ALA A 595 -6.57 -1.51 15.30
CA ALA A 595 -6.56 -0.22 14.58
C ALA A 595 -7.93 0.45 14.59
N ASP A 596 -8.99 -0.33 14.42
CA ASP A 596 -10.36 0.18 14.35
C ASP A 596 -10.95 0.52 15.71
N GLU A 597 -10.58 -0.24 16.75
CA GLU A 597 -10.92 0.10 18.13
C GLU A 597 -10.31 1.45 18.49
N MET A 598 -9.03 1.67 18.15
CA MET A 598 -8.36 2.94 18.36
C MET A 598 -8.96 4.05 17.50
N ASP A 599 -9.26 3.81 16.23
CA ASP A 599 -9.88 4.80 15.34
C ASP A 599 -11.30 5.19 15.79
N ALA A 600 -12.08 4.22 16.29
CA ALA A 600 -13.38 4.47 16.90
C ALA A 600 -13.24 5.30 18.18
N ALA A 601 -12.25 4.99 19.02
CA ALA A 601 -11.95 5.78 20.22
C ALA A 601 -11.53 7.21 19.87
N ILE A 602 -10.68 7.41 18.86
CA ILE A 602 -10.25 8.72 18.35
C ILE A 602 -11.46 9.56 17.90
N ARG A 603 -12.36 8.99 17.08
CA ARG A 603 -13.57 9.69 16.62
C ARG A 603 -14.51 10.04 17.77
N ARG A 604 -14.82 9.05 18.63
CA ARG A 604 -15.67 9.23 19.80
C ARG A 604 -15.15 10.35 20.71
N ILE A 605 -13.84 10.33 21.02
CA ILE A 605 -13.21 11.32 21.88
C ILE A 605 -13.24 12.70 21.24
N ALA A 606 -12.91 12.81 19.95
CA ALA A 606 -12.96 14.07 19.23
C ALA A 606 -14.35 14.73 19.29
N GLU A 607 -15.41 13.95 19.06
CA GLU A 607 -16.79 14.42 19.08
C GLU A 607 -17.24 14.79 20.51
N GLN A 608 -17.03 13.90 21.48
CA GLN A 608 -17.48 14.10 22.87
C GLN A 608 -16.73 15.24 23.55
N ALA A 609 -15.41 15.34 23.36
CA ALA A 609 -14.61 16.43 23.89
C ALA A 609 -14.80 17.74 23.10
N ARG A 610 -15.52 17.70 21.97
CA ARG A 610 -15.77 18.84 21.06
C ARG A 610 -14.46 19.48 20.59
N LEU A 611 -13.51 18.64 20.17
CA LEU A 611 -12.23 19.10 19.65
C LEU A 611 -12.44 19.78 18.29
N CYS A 612 -12.02 21.03 18.16
CA CYS A 612 -12.08 21.75 16.90
C CYS A 612 -10.71 22.32 16.51
N GLY A 613 -10.38 22.25 15.22
CA GLY A 613 -9.26 23.01 14.67
C GLY A 613 -9.61 24.50 14.69
N GLY A 614 -8.69 25.36 15.14
CA GLY A 614 -9.00 26.80 15.26
C GLY A 614 -8.13 27.60 16.22
N GLY A 615 -6.95 27.10 16.61
CA GLY A 615 -6.05 27.81 17.53
C GLY A 615 -6.28 27.54 19.01
N GLU A 616 -7.25 26.67 19.35
CA GLU A 616 -7.45 26.23 20.72
C GLU A 616 -6.23 25.43 21.22
N ARG A 617 -5.85 25.72 22.45
CA ARG A 617 -4.86 25.00 23.26
C ARG A 617 -5.57 24.24 24.36
N ILE A 618 -5.37 22.95 24.42
CA ILE A 618 -5.94 22.08 25.45
C ILE A 618 -4.84 21.41 26.26
N ALA A 619 -5.14 21.07 27.50
CA ALA A 619 -4.32 20.21 28.34
C ALA A 619 -5.11 18.96 28.73
N ALA A 620 -4.46 17.81 28.82
CA ALA A 620 -5.15 16.56 29.15
C ALA A 620 -4.31 15.69 30.08
N ARG A 621 -4.92 15.25 31.19
CA ARG A 621 -4.37 14.27 32.15
C ARG A 621 -5.34 13.11 32.26
N PHE A 622 -4.97 11.96 31.72
CA PHE A 622 -5.75 10.72 31.78
C PHE A 622 -4.96 9.64 32.51
N ARG A 623 -5.61 8.93 33.44
CA ARG A 623 -5.09 7.74 34.12
C ARG A 623 -5.27 6.48 33.29
N ASP A 624 -6.28 6.45 32.42
CA ASP A 624 -6.41 5.40 31.42
C ASP A 624 -5.50 5.71 30.23
N THR A 625 -4.50 4.86 30.02
CA THR A 625 -3.50 5.04 28.96
C THR A 625 -4.12 4.94 27.56
N ALA A 626 -5.17 4.14 27.35
CA ALA A 626 -5.83 4.02 26.06
C ALA A 626 -6.63 5.28 25.72
N GLU A 627 -7.39 5.83 26.67
CA GLU A 627 -8.12 7.09 26.48
C GLU A 627 -7.19 8.28 26.30
N GLY A 628 -6.14 8.38 27.12
CA GLY A 628 -5.13 9.43 27.00
C GLY A 628 -4.45 9.41 25.63
N LEU A 629 -4.10 8.22 25.15
CA LEU A 629 -3.50 8.04 23.83
C LEU A 629 -4.46 8.38 22.70
N ALA A 630 -5.72 7.91 22.76
CA ALA A 630 -6.72 8.22 21.77
C ALA A 630 -6.99 9.73 21.68
N LEU A 631 -6.97 10.45 22.81
CA LEU A 631 -7.04 11.92 22.82
C LEU A 631 -5.83 12.59 22.17
N ILE A 632 -4.60 12.12 22.46
CA ILE A 632 -3.39 12.62 21.82
C ILE A 632 -3.46 12.46 20.30
N LEU A 633 -3.88 11.28 19.84
CA LEU A 633 -4.03 10.99 18.41
C LEU A 633 -5.16 11.79 17.76
N ALA A 634 -6.28 12.00 18.46
CA ALA A 634 -7.37 12.87 18.00
C ALA A 634 -6.91 14.33 17.84
N ALA A 635 -6.23 14.88 18.84
CA ALA A 635 -5.70 16.24 18.80
C ALA A 635 -4.71 16.41 17.63
N ARG A 636 -3.80 15.46 17.42
CA ARG A 636 -2.87 15.46 16.28
C ARG A 636 -3.61 15.38 14.94
N ARG A 637 -4.63 14.53 14.82
CA ARG A 637 -5.41 14.35 13.57
C ARG A 637 -6.23 15.58 13.19
N ILE A 638 -6.79 16.27 14.19
CA ILE A 638 -7.62 17.47 14.00
C ILE A 638 -6.78 18.74 13.89
N GLY A 639 -5.53 18.71 14.37
CA GLY A 639 -4.66 19.89 14.40
C GLY A 639 -4.93 20.79 15.60
N VAL A 640 -5.30 20.21 16.74
CA VAL A 640 -5.44 20.92 18.02
C VAL A 640 -4.07 21.06 18.70
N THR A 641 -3.85 22.19 19.38
CA THR A 641 -2.66 22.34 20.22
C THR A 641 -2.85 21.64 21.56
N LEU A 642 -1.99 20.67 21.90
CA LEU A 642 -2.18 19.79 23.05
C LEU A 642 -0.97 19.80 23.98
N LEU A 643 -1.22 19.99 25.28
CA LEU A 643 -0.32 19.64 26.37
C LEU A 643 -0.73 18.30 27.01
N PRO A 644 -0.03 17.19 26.72
CA PRO A 644 -0.21 15.94 27.46
C PRO A 644 0.42 16.07 28.85
N ILE A 645 -0.35 15.78 29.90
CA ILE A 645 0.08 15.85 31.30
C ILE A 645 0.20 14.44 31.87
N HIS A 646 1.32 14.19 32.55
CA HIS A 646 1.62 12.89 33.14
C HIS A 646 0.52 12.42 34.13
N PRO A 647 0.07 11.15 34.08
CA PRO A 647 -1.03 10.63 34.90
C PRO A 647 -0.86 10.80 36.42
N ALA A 648 0.39 10.72 36.90
CA ALA A 648 0.73 10.89 38.32
C ALA A 648 0.65 12.35 38.83
N VAL A 649 0.43 13.34 37.96
CA VAL A 649 0.31 14.74 38.38
C VAL A 649 -1.06 14.96 39.03
N PRO A 650 -1.12 15.46 40.28
CA PRO A 650 -2.38 15.78 40.95
C PRO A 650 -3.16 16.88 40.22
N ASP A 651 -4.47 16.93 40.42
CA ASP A 651 -5.39 17.83 39.71
C ASP A 651 -4.98 19.30 39.79
N GLU A 652 -4.63 19.79 40.98
CA GLU A 652 -4.11 21.16 41.13
C GLU A 652 -2.79 21.38 40.38
N GLY A 653 -1.93 20.37 40.34
CA GLY A 653 -0.70 20.41 39.57
C GLY A 653 -0.98 20.48 38.07
N ALA A 654 -1.93 19.69 37.58
CA ALA A 654 -2.33 19.67 36.18
C ALA A 654 -2.95 21.01 35.77
N ARG A 655 -3.78 21.61 36.63
CA ARG A 655 -4.36 22.95 36.42
C ARG A 655 -3.29 24.03 36.33
N ARG A 656 -2.34 24.05 37.28
CA ARG A 656 -1.20 24.98 37.24
C ARG A 656 -0.37 24.85 35.96
N LEU A 657 -0.15 23.62 35.47
CA LEU A 657 0.58 23.41 34.22
C LEU A 657 -0.20 23.89 33.00
N ALA A 658 -1.51 23.63 32.96
CA ALA A 658 -2.39 24.06 31.88
C ALA A 658 -2.52 25.58 31.81
N GLU A 659 -2.73 26.26 32.94
CA GLU A 659 -2.75 27.72 33.03
C GLU A 659 -1.42 28.33 32.58
N ARG A 660 -0.29 27.79 33.04
CA ARG A 660 1.05 28.23 32.62
C ARG A 660 1.31 28.05 31.13
N ALA A 661 0.77 27.01 30.52
CA ALA A 661 0.87 26.76 29.08
C ALA A 661 -0.11 27.61 28.25
N GLY A 662 -0.99 28.38 28.91
CA GLY A 662 -2.04 29.16 28.26
C GLY A 662 -3.09 28.27 27.60
N CYS A 663 -3.42 27.12 28.20
CA CYS A 663 -4.49 26.25 27.72
C CYS A 663 -5.85 26.87 28.05
N HIS A 664 -6.81 26.71 27.12
CA HIS A 664 -8.18 27.19 27.23
C HIS A 664 -9.06 26.18 27.97
N ARG A 665 -8.75 24.89 27.81
CA ARG A 665 -9.47 23.79 28.44
C ARG A 665 -8.51 22.76 29.05
N LEU A 666 -8.92 22.18 30.17
CA LEU A 666 -8.23 21.07 30.83
C LEU A 666 -9.17 19.86 30.95
N PHE A 667 -8.68 18.70 30.54
CA PHE A 667 -9.38 17.42 30.68
C PHE A 667 -8.72 16.58 31.78
N LEU A 668 -9.52 16.14 32.76
CA LEU A 668 -9.05 15.38 33.93
C LEU A 668 -9.82 14.05 34.03
N ASP A 669 -9.30 12.99 33.41
CA ASP A 669 -9.94 11.66 33.29
C ASP A 669 -11.36 11.65 32.67
N THR A 670 -11.82 12.78 32.15
CA THR A 670 -13.14 12.93 31.53
C THR A 670 -13.04 13.74 30.25
N LEU A 671 -14.04 13.59 29.38
CA LEU A 671 -14.15 14.35 28.13
C LEU A 671 -14.93 15.67 28.30
N ASP A 672 -15.41 15.95 29.52
CA ASP A 672 -15.99 17.24 29.90
C ASP A 672 -14.88 18.17 30.39
N GLY A 673 -14.16 18.78 29.44
CA GLY A 673 -13.04 19.67 29.76
C GLY A 673 -13.46 20.95 30.47
N GLU A 674 -12.83 21.25 31.62
CA GLU A 674 -13.02 22.51 32.36
C GLU A 674 -12.45 23.69 31.57
N VAL A 675 -13.16 24.82 31.56
CA VAL A 675 -12.69 26.06 30.92
C VAL A 675 -11.78 26.80 31.89
N LEU A 676 -10.56 27.12 31.45
CA LEU A 676 -9.58 27.84 32.25
C LEU A 676 -9.69 29.34 32.04
N GLY A 677 -9.69 30.10 33.14
CA GLY A 677 -9.69 31.56 33.11
C GLY A 677 -8.32 32.14 32.75
N GLY A 678 -8.29 33.22 31.97
CA GLY A 678 -7.05 33.95 31.67
C GLY A 678 -6.21 33.40 30.51
N ALA A 679 -6.72 32.43 29.74
CA ALA A 679 -6.07 31.97 28.52
C ALA A 679 -6.00 33.11 27.47
N PRO A 680 -4.91 33.21 26.69
CA PRO A 680 -4.84 34.14 25.57
C PRO A 680 -5.91 33.80 24.51
N PRO A 681 -6.31 34.75 23.64
CA PRO A 681 -7.23 34.45 22.54
C PRO A 681 -6.71 33.30 21.66
N PRO A 682 -7.58 32.40 21.16
CA PRO A 682 -7.18 31.38 20.20
C PRO A 682 -6.54 32.02 18.98
N VAL A 683 -5.35 31.55 18.62
CA VAL A 683 -4.62 32.04 17.44
C VAL A 683 -4.75 31.00 16.33
N PRO A 684 -5.46 31.31 15.22
CA PRO A 684 -5.59 30.40 14.10
C PRO A 684 -4.21 30.03 13.53
N GLY A 685 -4.02 28.75 13.25
CA GLY A 685 -2.74 28.23 12.75
C GLY A 685 -2.65 26.73 12.95
N GLU A 686 -1.47 26.19 12.63
CA GLU A 686 -1.20 24.77 12.81
C GLU A 686 -1.20 24.38 14.31
N GLY A 687 -1.82 23.24 14.63
CA GLY A 687 -1.76 22.66 15.96
C GLY A 687 -0.34 22.30 16.38
N ARG A 688 -0.07 22.40 17.69
CA ARG A 688 1.26 22.17 18.26
C ARG A 688 1.22 21.16 19.40
N LEU A 689 2.26 20.35 19.53
CA LEU A 689 2.54 19.59 20.74
C LEU A 689 3.24 20.51 21.75
N LEU A 690 2.59 20.73 22.89
CA LEU A 690 3.13 21.51 24.00
C LEU A 690 3.86 20.59 24.97
N GLN A 691 5.02 21.03 25.46
CA GLN A 691 5.82 20.31 26.43
C GLN A 691 6.44 21.26 27.45
N MET A 692 6.51 20.83 28.70
CA MET A 692 7.16 21.60 29.74
C MET A 692 8.64 21.19 29.83
N SER A 693 9.53 22.13 29.52
CA SER A 693 10.96 21.96 29.69
C SER A 693 11.36 22.22 31.14
N SER A 694 12.15 21.32 31.72
CA SER A 694 12.83 21.54 33.00
C SER A 694 14.13 22.28 32.72
N GLY A 695 14.10 23.61 32.59
CA GLY A 695 15.32 24.39 32.39
C GLY A 695 16.32 24.18 33.55
N THR A 696 17.62 24.15 33.25
CA THR A 696 18.70 24.18 34.27
C THR A 696 18.83 25.53 34.97
N THR A 697 18.19 26.58 34.43
CA THR A 697 18.39 27.98 34.82
C THR A 697 17.21 28.61 35.60
N GLY A 698 16.02 27.99 35.69
CA GLY A 698 14.85 28.60 36.36
C GLY A 698 13.52 27.90 36.11
N GLU A 699 12.40 28.62 36.33
CA GLU A 699 11.02 28.10 36.22
C GLU A 699 10.75 27.37 34.88
N PRO A 700 9.93 26.28 34.88
CA PRO A 700 9.66 25.47 33.69
C PRO A 700 9.09 26.28 32.51
N LYS A 701 9.68 26.17 31.33
CA LYS A 701 9.21 26.87 30.11
C LYS A 701 8.33 25.95 29.26
N CYS A 702 7.22 26.48 28.76
CA CYS A 702 6.36 25.79 27.79
C CYS A 702 6.96 25.90 26.39
N ILE A 703 7.29 24.76 25.78
CA ILE A 703 7.80 24.63 24.42
C ILE A 703 6.67 24.14 23.51
N ALA A 704 6.50 24.76 22.35
CA ALA A 704 5.40 24.47 21.43
C ALA A 704 5.92 24.08 20.04
N ARG A 705 5.90 22.78 19.72
CA ARG A 705 6.37 22.25 18.43
C ARG A 705 5.18 21.97 17.50
N PRO A 706 5.15 22.49 16.26
CA PRO A 706 4.07 22.18 15.32
C PRO A 706 4.04 20.69 15.00
N TRP A 707 2.84 20.14 14.77
CA TRP A 707 2.68 18.71 14.44
C TRP A 707 3.44 18.31 13.16
N SER A 708 3.58 19.22 12.21
CA SER A 708 4.38 19.07 10.98
C SER A 708 5.87 18.91 11.27
N ALA A 709 6.42 19.63 12.24
CA ALA A 709 7.81 19.43 12.67
C ALA A 709 8.01 18.08 13.35
N VAL A 710 7.02 17.62 14.13
CA VAL A 710 7.03 16.26 14.70
C VAL A 710 6.96 15.20 13.60
N GLU A 711 6.17 15.41 12.54
CA GLU A 711 6.11 14.49 11.40
C GLU A 711 7.44 14.41 10.65
N ARG A 712 8.07 15.55 10.36
CA ARG A 712 9.40 15.62 9.73
C ARG A 712 10.45 14.89 10.56
N GLU A 713 10.41 15.05 11.89
CA GLU A 713 11.27 14.30 12.80
C GLU A 713 11.05 12.80 12.68
N ILE A 714 9.79 12.33 12.73
CA ILE A 714 9.45 10.90 12.61
C ILE A 714 9.97 10.32 11.29
N GLU A 715 9.74 11.01 10.17
CA GLU A 715 10.20 10.57 8.85
C GLU A 715 11.72 10.49 8.77
N SER A 716 12.41 11.53 9.25
CA SER A 716 13.86 11.57 9.29
C SER A 716 14.46 10.53 10.23
N TYR A 717 13.81 10.24 11.36
CA TYR A 717 14.22 9.24 12.33
C TYR A 717 14.10 7.83 11.73
N VAL A 718 12.99 7.52 11.07
CA VAL A 718 12.77 6.22 10.40
C VAL A 718 13.76 6.02 9.26
N ALA A 719 14.03 7.05 8.46
CA ALA A 719 14.95 6.96 7.33
C ALA A 719 16.42 6.78 7.75
N ALA A 720 16.83 7.41 8.87
CA ALA A 720 18.24 7.43 9.29
C ALA A 720 18.65 6.28 10.22
N PHE A 721 17.69 5.67 10.90
CA PHE A 721 17.94 4.62 11.89
C PHE A 721 17.19 3.35 11.50
N THR A 722 17.82 2.46 10.74
CA THR A 722 17.19 1.26 10.16
C THR A 722 17.47 -0.02 10.96
N GLU A 723 18.44 0.01 11.88
CA GLU A 723 18.85 -1.13 12.69
C GLU A 723 17.71 -1.80 13.48
N PRO A 724 16.70 -1.06 13.98
CA PRO A 724 15.56 -1.68 14.63
C PRO A 724 14.48 -2.24 13.69
N ASP A 725 14.71 -2.29 12.38
CA ASP A 725 13.77 -2.92 11.46
C ASP A 725 13.56 -4.40 11.84
N GLY A 726 12.30 -4.78 12.07
CA GLY A 726 11.98 -6.09 12.61
C GLY A 726 11.75 -6.13 14.12
N MET A 727 12.19 -5.12 14.89
CA MET A 727 12.05 -5.10 16.34
C MET A 727 10.70 -4.54 16.78
N THR A 728 10.18 -5.05 17.91
CA THR A 728 8.92 -4.60 18.50
C THR A 728 9.22 -3.54 19.58
N PRO A 729 8.75 -2.29 19.43
CA PRO A 729 8.94 -1.26 20.46
C PRO A 729 8.21 -1.62 21.75
N VAL A 730 8.93 -1.65 22.88
CA VAL A 730 8.38 -1.81 24.22
C VAL A 730 8.58 -0.50 24.96
N VAL A 731 7.50 0.28 25.11
CA VAL A 731 7.51 1.63 25.68
C VAL A 731 7.19 1.55 27.17
N ALA A 732 8.23 1.50 27.99
CA ALA A 732 8.18 1.49 29.45
C ALA A 732 8.66 2.84 30.02
N CYS A 733 8.15 3.92 29.43
CA CYS A 733 8.34 5.30 29.86
C CYS A 733 7.08 6.13 29.48
N PRO A 734 6.87 7.31 30.08
CA PRO A 734 5.62 8.04 29.87
C PRO A 734 5.40 8.46 28.40
N ILE A 735 4.24 8.13 27.85
CA ILE A 735 3.77 8.57 26.52
C ILE A 735 3.30 10.04 26.50
N THR A 736 3.44 10.75 27.62
CA THR A 736 3.25 12.19 27.73
C THR A 736 4.56 12.97 27.52
N HIS A 737 5.67 12.26 27.40
CA HIS A 737 7.00 12.81 27.13
C HIS A 737 7.45 12.45 25.71
N SER A 738 8.22 13.33 25.04
CA SER A 738 8.69 13.11 23.65
C SER A 738 9.37 11.77 23.43
N TYR A 739 10.15 11.31 24.42
CA TYR A 739 10.87 10.05 24.31
C TYR A 739 9.93 8.84 24.15
N GLY A 740 8.90 8.73 24.99
CA GLY A 740 7.91 7.65 24.90
C GLY A 740 6.94 7.86 23.74
N LEU A 741 6.46 9.08 23.56
CA LEU A 741 5.46 9.42 22.54
C LEU A 741 6.02 9.37 21.12
N ILE A 742 7.05 10.14 20.83
CA ILE A 742 7.54 10.31 19.46
C ILE A 742 8.42 9.12 19.09
N CYS A 743 9.49 8.90 19.85
CA CYS A 743 10.52 7.90 19.50
C CYS A 743 10.07 6.46 19.77
N GLY A 744 9.41 6.22 20.91
CA GLY A 744 8.90 4.89 21.26
C GLY A 744 7.66 4.50 20.46
N LEU A 745 6.64 5.36 20.49
CA LEU A 745 5.31 5.04 19.98
C LEU A 745 5.10 5.44 18.51
N LEU A 746 5.19 6.72 18.17
CA LEU A 746 4.85 7.22 16.82
C LEU A 746 5.81 6.73 15.74
N VAL A 747 7.12 6.68 16.02
CA VAL A 747 8.11 6.06 15.13
C VAL A 747 7.85 4.56 14.95
N GLY A 748 7.48 3.87 16.03
CA GLY A 748 7.09 2.45 15.98
C GLY A 748 5.91 2.20 15.04
N LEU A 749 4.85 2.99 15.20
CA LEU A 749 3.67 2.97 14.32
C LEU A 749 4.04 3.31 12.87
N ARG A 750 4.92 4.29 12.65
CA ARG A 750 5.38 4.67 11.30
C ARG A 750 6.14 3.54 10.59
N ARG A 751 6.84 2.70 11.35
CA ARG A 751 7.52 1.48 10.84
C ARG A 751 6.58 0.28 10.64
N GLY A 752 5.27 0.45 10.86
CA GLY A 752 4.29 -0.64 10.76
C GLY A 752 4.43 -1.69 11.86
N ARG A 753 5.05 -1.34 13.00
CA ARG A 753 5.13 -2.20 14.18
C ARG A 753 4.00 -1.85 15.13
N ALA A 754 3.55 -2.82 15.91
CA ALA A 754 2.62 -2.64 17.00
C ALA A 754 3.40 -2.37 18.30
N PRO A 755 3.48 -1.13 18.79
CA PRO A 755 4.19 -0.85 20.03
C PRO A 755 3.47 -1.46 21.23
N VAL A 756 4.23 -1.92 22.22
CA VAL A 756 3.74 -2.42 23.50
C VAL A 756 4.00 -1.37 24.57
N VAL A 757 2.95 -0.69 25.04
CA VAL A 757 3.01 0.28 26.12
C VAL A 757 2.85 -0.45 27.46
N VAL A 758 3.79 -0.20 28.37
CA VAL A 758 3.83 -0.82 29.69
C VAL A 758 3.78 0.28 30.75
N ASP A 759 2.64 0.41 31.42
CA ASP A 759 2.37 1.40 32.46
C ASP A 759 2.60 0.79 33.86
N THR A 760 3.79 0.22 34.08
CA THR A 760 4.21 -0.24 35.40
C THR A 760 5.68 0.03 35.67
N THR A 761 5.98 0.38 36.91
CA THR A 761 7.36 0.52 37.41
C THR A 761 7.95 -0.80 37.90
N ASN A 762 7.23 -1.92 37.78
CA ASN A 762 7.67 -3.22 38.28
C ASN A 762 8.72 -3.86 37.34
N PRO A 763 10.00 -3.98 37.76
CA PRO A 763 11.06 -4.49 36.90
C PRO A 763 10.89 -5.98 36.55
N LYS A 764 10.30 -6.78 37.44
CA LYS A 764 10.07 -8.22 37.18
C LYS A 764 8.99 -8.43 36.11
N TYR A 765 7.94 -7.61 36.13
CA TYR A 765 6.90 -7.65 35.10
C TYR A 765 7.47 -7.26 33.74
N LEU A 766 8.29 -6.19 33.69
CA LEU A 766 8.93 -5.74 32.45
C LEU A 766 9.86 -6.82 31.87
N LEU A 767 10.68 -7.48 32.69
CA LEU A 767 11.50 -8.62 32.24
C LEU A 767 10.65 -9.76 31.67
N ARG A 768 9.52 -10.09 32.30
CA ARG A 768 8.59 -11.10 31.76
C ARG A 768 8.05 -10.70 30.39
N ARG A 769 7.58 -9.45 30.24
CA ARG A 769 7.07 -8.92 28.97
C ARG A 769 8.11 -8.95 27.86
N LEU A 770 9.37 -8.59 28.16
CA LEU A 770 10.46 -8.66 27.19
C LEU A 770 10.73 -10.10 26.69
N ARG A 771 10.47 -11.12 27.51
CA ARG A 771 10.63 -12.54 27.10
C ARG A 771 9.47 -13.05 26.24
N GLU A 772 8.28 -12.47 26.39
CA GLU A 772 7.07 -12.83 25.63
C GLU A 772 7.05 -12.23 24.22
N ILE A 773 7.86 -11.20 23.99
CA ILE A 773 7.88 -10.42 22.75
C ILE A 773 9.05 -10.86 21.88
N ASP A 774 8.79 -11.10 20.59
CA ASP A 774 9.86 -11.36 19.63
C ASP A 774 10.65 -10.08 19.34
N ARG A 775 11.98 -10.18 19.46
CA ARG A 775 12.96 -9.10 19.22
C ARG A 775 12.54 -7.74 19.81
N PRO A 776 12.40 -7.61 21.14
CA PRO A 776 11.94 -6.38 21.77
C PRO A 776 13.00 -5.27 21.70
N LEU A 777 12.54 -4.04 21.45
CA LEU A 777 13.31 -2.81 21.63
C LEU A 777 12.73 -2.02 22.80
N LEU A 778 13.42 -2.06 23.94
CA LEU A 778 12.99 -1.40 25.16
C LEU A 778 13.30 0.11 25.16
N TYR A 779 12.28 0.93 25.36
CA TYR A 779 12.39 2.34 25.68
C TYR A 779 12.09 2.55 27.17
N THR A 780 13.11 2.87 27.97
CA THR A 780 12.94 3.14 29.40
C THR A 780 13.98 4.12 29.93
N SER A 781 13.89 4.50 31.21
CA SER A 781 14.88 5.38 31.85
C SER A 781 16.21 4.65 32.11
N PRO A 782 17.35 5.36 32.11
CA PRO A 782 18.65 4.80 32.47
C PRO A 782 18.66 4.00 33.80
N ALA A 783 17.99 4.53 34.83
CA ALA A 783 17.94 3.89 36.14
C ALA A 783 17.13 2.57 36.11
N MET A 784 16.01 2.54 35.39
CA MET A 784 15.23 1.31 35.20
C MET A 784 16.05 0.29 34.41
N LEU A 785 16.70 0.70 33.32
CA LEU A 785 17.53 -0.19 32.51
C LEU A 785 18.69 -0.79 33.32
N HIS A 786 19.36 0.01 34.16
CA HIS A 786 20.39 -0.48 35.07
C HIS A 786 19.82 -1.50 36.09
N THR A 787 18.64 -1.23 36.63
CA THR A 787 17.94 -2.15 37.55
C THR A 787 17.63 -3.49 36.86
N LEU A 788 17.12 -3.45 35.62
CA LEU A 788 16.85 -4.67 34.84
C LEU A 788 18.15 -5.45 34.57
N ALA A 789 19.23 -4.76 34.20
CA ALA A 789 20.53 -5.38 33.95
C ALA A 789 21.08 -6.14 35.17
N ARG A 790 20.79 -5.66 36.40
CA ARG A 790 21.18 -6.33 37.66
C ARG A 790 20.26 -7.49 38.06
N LEU A 791 19.00 -7.46 37.65
CA LEU A 791 18.01 -8.49 37.99
C LEU A 791 17.99 -9.67 37.00
N LEU A 792 18.64 -9.53 35.84
CA LEU A 792 18.78 -10.61 34.86
C LEU A 792 19.61 -11.76 35.42
N PRO A 793 19.15 -13.02 35.27
CA PRO A 793 19.96 -14.19 35.57
C PRO A 793 21.27 -14.23 34.78
N GLU A 794 22.21 -15.03 35.25
CA GLU A 794 23.47 -15.26 34.53
C GLU A 794 23.20 -15.92 33.17
N GLY A 795 23.83 -15.40 32.10
CA GLY A 795 23.61 -15.87 30.72
C GLY A 795 22.43 -15.25 29.98
N GLU A 796 21.52 -14.52 30.63
CA GLU A 796 20.43 -13.80 29.96
C GLU A 796 20.82 -12.38 29.52
N SER A 797 20.21 -11.92 28.42
CA SER A 797 20.38 -10.57 27.87
C SER A 797 19.06 -10.01 27.32
N ILE A 798 18.93 -8.68 27.30
CA ILE A 798 17.85 -7.97 26.62
C ILE A 798 18.23 -7.83 25.14
N HIS A 799 17.29 -8.13 24.23
CA HIS A 799 17.55 -8.07 22.78
C HIS A 799 17.99 -6.67 22.34
N ALA A 800 17.19 -5.64 22.58
CA ALA A 800 17.56 -4.28 22.27
C ALA A 800 17.03 -3.28 23.31
N ALA A 801 17.79 -2.20 23.54
CA ALA A 801 17.35 -1.10 24.39
C ALA A 801 17.80 0.25 23.80
N MET A 802 16.94 1.24 23.91
CA MET A 802 17.23 2.64 23.61
C MET A 802 17.51 3.38 24.91
N VAL A 803 18.55 4.22 24.93
CA VAL A 803 18.81 5.18 26.01
C VAL A 803 18.71 6.61 25.49
N SER A 804 18.22 7.52 26.34
CA SER A 804 18.02 8.92 25.99
C SER A 804 18.20 9.82 27.20
N GLY A 805 18.65 11.05 26.97
CA GLY A 805 18.75 12.08 28.01
C GLY A 805 20.15 12.16 28.63
N THR A 806 20.31 11.69 29.87
CA THR A 806 21.58 11.81 30.61
C THR A 806 22.60 10.79 30.13
N LEU A 807 23.87 11.19 30.05
CA LEU A 807 24.98 10.26 29.87
C LEU A 807 24.98 9.18 30.97
N LEU A 808 25.25 7.95 30.57
CA LEU A 808 25.40 6.83 31.50
C LEU A 808 26.77 6.93 32.20
N PRO A 809 26.82 6.92 33.54
CA PRO A 809 28.08 6.77 34.27
C PRO A 809 28.82 5.50 33.85
N ALA A 810 30.15 5.51 33.81
CA ALA A 810 30.94 4.38 33.28
C ALA A 810 30.58 2.99 33.87
N PRO A 811 30.33 2.81 35.19
CA PRO A 811 29.92 1.52 35.71
C PRO A 811 28.52 1.09 35.27
N TRP A 812 27.59 2.04 35.16
CA TRP A 812 26.23 1.76 34.69
C TRP A 812 26.25 1.37 33.21
N PHE A 813 27.02 2.12 32.40
CA PHE A 813 27.23 1.80 31.00
C PHE A 813 27.78 0.39 30.82
N SER A 814 28.84 0.04 31.56
CA SER A 814 29.48 -1.27 31.49
C SER A 814 28.52 -2.40 31.88
N ALA A 815 27.77 -2.22 32.98
CA ALA A 815 26.78 -3.20 33.43
C ALA A 815 25.64 -3.40 32.43
N ILE A 816 25.12 -2.33 31.82
CA ILE A 816 24.04 -2.38 30.83
C ILE A 816 24.54 -2.98 29.52
N ARG A 817 25.67 -2.51 28.98
CA ARG A 817 26.23 -2.96 27.71
C ARG A 817 26.54 -4.45 27.70
N ALA A 818 26.95 -5.01 28.84
CA ALA A 818 27.18 -6.46 29.02
C ALA A 818 25.89 -7.30 29.01
N ARG A 819 24.73 -6.68 29.19
CA ARG A 819 23.42 -7.35 29.32
C ARG A 819 22.43 -6.98 28.21
N VAL A 820 22.83 -6.19 27.21
CA VAL A 820 22.01 -5.77 26.08
C VAL A 820 22.71 -6.09 24.76
N VAL A 821 22.05 -6.84 23.87
CA VAL A 821 22.62 -7.26 22.58
C VAL A 821 22.75 -6.06 21.62
N HIS A 822 21.68 -5.28 21.47
CA HIS A 822 21.67 -4.06 20.67
C HIS A 822 21.38 -2.84 21.56
N LEU A 823 22.43 -2.12 21.97
CA LEU A 823 22.27 -0.90 22.77
C LEU A 823 22.36 0.31 21.85
N PHE A 824 21.28 1.09 21.82
CA PHE A 824 21.14 2.29 21.01
C PHE A 824 21.06 3.53 21.89
N GLN A 825 21.42 4.68 21.35
CA GLN A 825 21.25 5.96 22.02
C GLN A 825 20.59 6.98 21.11
N GLN A 826 19.75 7.82 21.69
CA GLN A 826 19.28 9.04 21.04
C GLN A 826 19.62 10.27 21.89
N TYR A 827 19.84 11.38 21.22
CA TYR A 827 20.15 12.67 21.82
C TYR A 827 19.23 13.74 21.27
N GLY A 828 18.74 14.62 22.14
CA GLY A 828 17.77 15.66 21.77
C GLY A 828 17.38 16.56 22.94
N CYS A 829 16.66 17.63 22.63
CA CYS A 829 16.10 18.57 23.61
C CYS A 829 14.62 18.86 23.32
N SER A 830 13.92 19.53 24.24
CA SER A 830 12.49 19.82 24.08
C SER A 830 12.19 20.73 22.89
N GLU A 831 13.12 21.61 22.54
CA GLU A 831 13.02 22.61 21.48
C GLU A 831 13.20 21.99 20.08
N ALA A 832 14.22 21.14 19.91
CA ALA A 832 14.57 20.55 18.62
C ALA A 832 14.01 19.13 18.38
N GLY A 833 13.52 18.46 19.43
CA GLY A 833 13.18 17.04 19.37
C GLY A 833 14.43 16.16 19.38
N CYS A 834 14.35 14.98 18.77
CA CYS A 834 15.52 14.14 18.53
C CYS A 834 16.47 14.81 17.52
N ILE A 835 17.72 14.99 17.92
CA ILE A 835 18.78 15.62 17.15
C ILE A 835 19.66 14.56 16.48
N ALA A 836 20.04 13.52 17.23
CA ALA A 836 20.98 12.51 16.76
C ALA A 836 20.68 11.11 17.33
N VAL A 837 21.07 10.07 16.59
CA VAL A 837 20.90 8.66 16.98
C VAL A 837 22.21 7.89 16.80
N ASN A 838 22.61 7.14 17.81
CA ASN A 838 23.72 6.19 17.75
C ASN A 838 23.17 4.76 17.58
N PRO A 839 23.42 4.13 16.42
CA PRO A 839 22.95 2.77 16.13
C PRO A 839 23.76 1.65 16.80
N ASP A 840 24.90 1.95 17.41
CA ASP A 840 25.68 0.97 18.18
C ASP A 840 26.47 1.68 19.29
N LEU A 841 25.85 1.79 20.46
CA LEU A 841 26.43 2.48 21.59
C LEU A 841 27.57 1.65 22.21
N ARG A 842 28.81 2.06 21.91
CA ARG A 842 30.05 1.47 22.45
C ARG A 842 30.77 2.35 23.47
N ARG A 843 30.47 3.65 23.50
CA ARG A 843 30.97 4.62 24.48
C ARG A 843 29.81 5.50 24.90
N ALA A 844 29.69 5.79 26.20
CA ALA A 844 28.57 6.57 26.72
C ALA A 844 28.50 7.98 26.10
N ASP A 845 29.65 8.61 25.84
CA ASP A 845 29.79 9.96 25.29
C ASP A 845 29.48 10.08 23.78
N ALA A 846 29.44 8.96 23.04
CA ALA A 846 29.13 8.94 21.61
C ALA A 846 27.61 9.01 21.40
N ILE A 847 27.07 10.23 21.34
CA ILE A 847 25.63 10.48 21.41
C ILE A 847 24.87 10.24 20.09
N GLY A 848 25.54 10.21 18.94
CA GLY A 848 24.95 9.74 17.69
C GLY A 848 25.27 10.55 16.43
N TYR A 849 24.75 10.09 15.30
CA TYR A 849 24.75 10.81 14.03
C TYR A 849 23.52 11.72 13.95
N PRO A 850 23.66 13.00 13.57
CA PRO A 850 22.53 13.89 13.40
C PRO A 850 21.49 13.34 12.43
N LEU A 851 20.22 13.54 12.75
CA LEU A 851 19.13 13.19 11.85
C LEU A 851 19.16 14.11 10.60
N PRO A 852 18.88 13.58 9.41
CA PRO A 852 18.98 14.31 8.14
C PRO A 852 18.24 15.65 8.06
N HIS A 853 17.13 15.79 8.78
CA HIS A 853 16.36 17.05 8.81
C HIS A 853 17.01 18.16 9.65
N HIS A 854 18.03 17.86 10.45
CA HIS A 854 18.76 18.83 11.28
C HIS A 854 20.10 19.18 10.67
N ARG A 855 20.48 20.46 10.77
CA ARG A 855 21.85 20.91 10.56
C ARG A 855 22.47 21.26 11.91
N VAL A 856 23.50 20.53 12.29
CA VAL A 856 24.08 20.59 13.65
C VAL A 856 25.52 21.09 13.61
N LEU A 857 25.77 22.21 14.28
CA LEU A 857 27.09 22.76 14.57
C LEU A 857 27.59 22.23 15.92
N ALA A 858 28.89 21.94 16.02
CA ALA A 858 29.57 21.50 17.24
C ALA A 858 31.08 21.78 17.10
N GLY A 859 31.86 21.52 18.16
CA GLY A 859 33.33 21.64 18.13
C GLY A 859 33.99 20.72 17.10
N ALA A 860 35.24 21.05 16.72
CA ALA A 860 35.98 20.29 15.72
C ALA A 860 36.72 19.08 16.29
N SER A 861 37.09 19.11 17.57
CA SER A 861 37.81 18.03 18.24
C SER A 861 37.59 18.05 19.77
N ALA A 862 38.11 17.04 20.46
CA ALA A 862 38.06 16.94 21.92
C ALA A 862 38.82 18.08 22.62
N GLU A 863 39.87 18.63 21.99
CA GLU A 863 40.65 19.76 22.52
C GLU A 863 40.00 21.12 22.25
N GLY A 864 38.99 21.16 21.37
CA GLY A 864 38.22 22.36 21.03
C GLY A 864 36.72 22.08 20.94
N PRO A 865 36.06 21.62 22.03
CA PRO A 865 34.63 21.41 22.04
C PRO A 865 33.92 22.77 21.96
N ALA A 866 32.77 22.78 21.30
CA ALA A 866 31.91 23.96 21.20
C ALA A 866 30.47 23.56 21.50
N GLU A 867 29.62 24.56 21.71
CA GLU A 867 28.19 24.31 21.91
C GLU A 867 27.59 23.56 20.71
N ILE A 868 26.79 22.54 21.00
CA ILE A 868 25.95 21.86 20.02
C ILE A 868 24.78 22.79 19.69
N VAL A 869 24.73 23.27 18.46
CA VAL A 869 23.69 24.18 17.99
C VAL A 869 22.96 23.54 16.83
N VAL A 870 21.63 23.47 16.93
CA VAL A 870 20.78 23.02 15.84
C VAL A 870 20.27 24.24 15.09
N GLU A 871 20.62 24.35 13.81
CA GLU A 871 20.07 25.38 12.96
C GLU A 871 18.60 25.04 12.62
N GLY A 872 17.72 26.04 12.70
CA GLY A 872 16.30 25.89 12.40
C GLY A 872 15.73 27.10 11.67
N GLU A 873 14.58 26.91 11.02
CA GLU A 873 13.85 27.96 10.27
C GLU A 873 13.43 29.13 11.18
N ASP A 874 13.10 28.83 12.44
CA ASP A 874 12.71 29.82 13.47
C ASP A 874 13.91 30.38 14.26
N GLY A 875 15.13 30.10 13.80
CA GLY A 875 16.40 30.48 14.45
C GLY A 875 17.13 29.29 15.11
N PRO A 876 18.39 29.50 15.52
CA PRO A 876 19.22 28.44 16.09
C PRO A 876 18.74 28.02 17.49
N VAL A 877 18.56 26.71 17.69
CA VAL A 877 18.35 26.11 19.01
C VAL A 877 19.72 25.83 19.63
N ARG A 878 20.01 26.58 20.68
CA ARG A 878 21.24 26.49 21.49
C ARG A 878 21.00 25.52 22.64
N THR A 879 21.65 24.34 22.62
CA THR A 879 21.36 23.26 23.58
C THR A 879 22.02 23.47 24.94
N ALA A 880 22.99 24.39 25.04
CA ALA A 880 23.92 24.54 26.16
C ALA A 880 24.74 23.27 26.47
N ASP A 881 24.82 22.33 25.52
CA ASP A 881 25.65 21.13 25.63
C ASP A 881 26.93 21.34 24.81
N LEU A 882 28.09 21.16 25.43
CA LEU A 882 29.38 21.14 24.75
C LEU A 882 29.61 19.78 24.10
N GLY A 883 30.05 19.79 22.85
CA GLY A 883 30.40 18.59 22.13
C GLY A 883 31.30 18.88 20.94
N TYR A 884 31.72 17.81 20.27
CA TYR A 884 32.48 17.89 19.03
C TYR A 884 32.07 16.81 18.05
N ARG A 885 32.38 17.02 16.78
CA ARG A 885 32.10 16.07 15.71
C ARG A 885 33.36 15.31 15.33
N ARG A 886 33.29 13.97 15.36
CA ARG A 886 34.37 13.11 14.87
C ARG A 886 34.41 13.09 13.32
N PRO A 887 35.54 12.70 12.70
CA PRO A 887 35.64 12.63 11.24
C PRO A 887 34.62 11.70 10.56
N ASP A 888 34.12 10.69 11.27
CA ASP A 888 33.07 9.79 10.80
C ASP A 888 31.66 10.40 10.87
N GLY A 889 31.53 11.62 11.40
CA GLY A 889 30.27 12.34 11.55
C GLY A 889 29.57 12.13 12.89
N MET A 890 30.07 11.23 13.75
CA MET A 890 29.53 10.98 15.09
C MET A 890 29.66 12.24 15.97
N LEU A 891 28.57 12.65 16.60
CA LEU A 891 28.61 13.65 17.66
C LEU A 891 29.05 13.00 18.97
N VAL A 892 29.92 13.70 19.69
CA VAL A 892 30.41 13.33 21.02
C VAL A 892 30.04 14.43 22.00
N PHE A 893 29.37 14.08 23.09
CA PHE A 893 29.06 14.99 24.18
C PHE A 893 30.25 15.09 25.13
N VAL A 894 30.52 16.29 25.65
CA VAL A 894 31.58 16.55 26.63
C VAL A 894 30.99 16.92 27.99
N SER A 895 30.23 18.02 28.05
CA SER A 895 29.65 18.52 29.31
C SER A 895 28.49 19.47 29.01
N ARG A 896 27.65 19.78 30.01
CA ARG A 896 26.80 20.98 29.91
C ARG A 896 27.66 22.21 30.21
N MET A 897 27.39 23.30 29.50
CA MET A 897 28.09 24.58 29.72
C MET A 897 27.92 25.05 31.17
N ASP A 898 26.68 25.02 31.68
CA ASP A 898 26.34 25.46 33.05
C ASP A 898 26.95 24.57 34.16
N ASP A 899 27.32 23.33 33.84
CA ASP A 899 27.89 22.38 34.80
C ASP A 899 29.44 22.40 34.81
N THR A 900 30.07 23.13 33.89
CA THR A 900 31.53 23.19 33.80
C THR A 900 32.08 23.99 34.98
N ILE A 901 32.97 23.37 35.76
CA ILE A 901 33.56 23.97 36.96
C ILE A 901 34.82 24.72 36.54
N ASN A 902 34.92 26.01 36.84
CA ASN A 902 36.09 26.82 36.49
C ASN A 902 37.04 26.95 37.68
N VAL A 903 38.09 26.12 37.69
CA VAL A 903 39.12 26.14 38.73
C VAL A 903 40.32 26.92 38.23
N SER A 904 40.48 28.17 38.69
CA SER A 904 41.59 29.06 38.34
C SER A 904 41.76 29.32 36.84
N GLY A 905 40.65 29.43 36.10
CA GLY A 905 40.64 29.63 34.65
C GLY A 905 40.72 28.33 33.84
N LEU A 906 40.84 27.17 34.51
CA LEU A 906 40.84 25.85 33.88
C LEU A 906 39.47 25.21 33.99
N ASN A 907 38.94 24.75 32.87
CA ASN A 907 37.67 24.04 32.83
C ASN A 907 37.85 22.62 33.37
N VAL A 908 37.09 22.30 34.41
CA VAL A 908 36.91 20.94 34.92
C VAL A 908 35.52 20.47 34.52
N TYR A 909 35.48 19.35 33.81
CA TYR A 909 34.23 18.71 33.43
C TYR A 909 33.84 17.70 34.52
N PRO A 910 32.70 17.87 35.22
CA PRO A 910 32.31 17.02 36.34
C PRO A 910 32.31 15.52 36.01
N GLY A 911 31.93 15.16 34.78
CA GLY A 911 31.87 13.77 34.33
C GLY A 911 33.22 13.05 34.41
N GLU A 912 34.34 13.73 34.13
CA GLU A 912 35.68 13.14 34.23
C GLU A 912 36.03 12.79 35.69
N VAL A 913 35.62 13.65 36.61
CA VAL A 913 35.81 13.44 38.05
C VAL A 913 34.92 12.30 38.55
N GLU A 914 33.65 12.32 38.13
CA GLU A 914 32.66 11.30 38.44
C GLU A 914 33.11 9.92 37.95
N ASP A 915 33.58 9.79 36.70
CA ASP A 915 34.04 8.52 36.15
C ASP A 915 35.27 7.95 36.89
N VAL A 916 36.24 8.81 37.27
CA VAL A 916 37.38 8.37 38.07
C VAL A 916 36.94 7.89 39.45
N VAL A 917 36.04 8.63 40.12
CA VAL A 917 35.49 8.25 41.42
C VAL A 917 34.71 6.94 41.33
N MET A 918 33.87 6.80 40.30
CA MET A 918 33.03 5.63 40.05
C MET A 918 33.83 4.38 39.68
N ALA A 919 35.09 4.53 39.26
CA ALA A 919 36.01 3.42 39.04
C ALA A 919 36.64 2.87 40.34
N MET A 920 36.48 3.56 41.48
CA MET A 920 36.96 3.07 42.77
C MET A 920 36.06 1.94 43.29
N SER A 921 36.68 0.81 43.68
CA SER A 921 35.94 -0.36 44.18
C SER A 921 35.05 0.00 45.37
N GLY A 922 33.77 -0.38 45.29
CA GLY A 922 32.76 -0.14 46.33
C GLY A 922 31.98 1.16 46.18
N VAL A 923 32.36 2.07 45.27
CA VAL A 923 31.55 3.27 44.94
C VAL A 923 30.44 2.90 43.96
N THR A 924 29.22 3.37 44.21
CA THR A 924 28.01 2.96 43.48
C THR A 924 27.31 4.09 42.72
N ASP A 925 27.50 5.34 43.14
CA ASP A 925 26.97 6.55 42.48
C ASP A 925 27.84 7.75 42.86
N ALA A 926 27.98 8.74 41.96
CA ALA A 926 28.77 9.95 42.22
C ALA A 926 28.22 11.17 41.45
N VAL A 927 28.33 12.35 42.06
CA VAL A 927 28.04 13.64 41.42
C VAL A 927 29.05 14.69 41.86
N ALA A 928 29.74 15.30 40.90
CA ALA A 928 30.62 16.44 41.12
C ALA A 928 29.89 17.74 40.78
N PHE A 929 30.17 18.79 41.54
CA PHE A 929 29.56 20.11 41.37
C PHE A 929 30.54 21.23 41.78
N ALA A 930 30.32 22.42 41.23
CA ALA A 930 31.09 23.61 41.58
C ALA A 930 30.72 24.10 42.98
N ARG A 931 31.74 24.51 43.74
CA ARG A 931 31.59 25.30 44.95
C ARG A 931 32.41 26.59 44.81
N PRO A 932 31.86 27.77 45.13
CA PRO A 932 32.65 29.00 45.15
C PRO A 932 33.85 28.91 46.09
N ASP A 933 35.03 29.33 45.60
CA ASP A 933 36.28 29.36 46.36
C ASP A 933 36.94 30.75 46.21
N PRO A 934 37.25 31.46 47.31
CA PRO A 934 37.79 32.82 47.25
C PRO A 934 39.11 32.97 46.48
N PHE A 935 39.88 31.90 46.28
CA PHE A 935 41.19 31.94 45.65
C PHE A 935 41.21 31.33 44.25
N ALA A 936 40.46 30.25 44.04
CA ALA A 936 40.39 29.53 42.78
C ALA A 936 39.21 29.92 41.90
N GLY A 937 38.31 30.80 42.37
CA GLY A 937 37.01 31.08 41.74
C GLY A 937 36.01 30.00 42.11
N GLU A 938 36.23 28.78 41.61
CA GLU A 938 35.48 27.59 42.00
C GLU A 938 36.42 26.43 42.36
N ARG A 939 35.90 25.47 43.12
CA ARG A 939 36.51 24.18 43.41
C ARG A 939 35.55 23.05 43.14
N VAL A 940 36.10 21.87 42.87
CA VAL A 940 35.34 20.64 42.71
C VAL A 940 34.93 20.11 44.09
N THR A 941 33.63 19.93 44.29
CA THR A 941 33.05 19.22 45.44
C THR A 941 32.32 17.98 44.94
N LEU A 942 32.32 16.92 45.75
CA LEU A 942 31.78 15.61 45.38
C LEU A 942 30.77 15.10 46.40
N LEU A 943 29.65 14.58 45.92
CA LEU A 943 28.76 13.69 46.67
C LEU A 943 28.80 12.30 46.04
N PHE A 944 28.97 11.26 46.85
CA PHE A 944 29.05 9.88 46.34
C PHE A 944 28.34 8.89 47.27
N SER A 945 27.90 7.76 46.74
CA SER A 945 27.44 6.61 47.54
C SER A 945 28.38 5.44 47.35
N ALA A 946 28.53 4.63 48.40
CA ALA A 946 29.38 3.45 48.38
C ALA A 946 28.80 2.36 49.29
N ASP A 947 29.14 1.10 49.00
CA ASP A 947 28.68 -0.08 49.74
C ASP A 947 29.22 -0.13 51.18
N ALA A 948 30.36 0.53 51.43
CA ALA A 948 30.99 0.68 52.74
C ALA A 948 31.52 2.11 52.93
N PRO A 949 31.77 2.56 54.18
CA PRO A 949 32.39 3.87 54.43
C PRO A 949 33.76 4.00 53.76
N VAL A 950 33.96 5.05 52.96
CA VAL A 950 35.22 5.38 52.27
C VAL A 950 35.86 6.60 52.93
N PRO A 951 37.07 6.49 53.52
CA PRO A 951 37.76 7.63 54.11
C PRO A 951 38.06 8.72 53.05
N PRO A 952 37.81 10.02 53.32
CA PRO A 952 38.02 11.10 52.34
C PRO A 952 39.44 11.14 51.74
N ARG A 953 40.47 10.83 52.54
CA ARG A 953 41.86 10.76 52.05
C ARG A 953 42.07 9.64 51.04
N ALA A 954 41.48 8.46 51.25
CA ALA A 954 41.62 7.33 50.32
C ALA A 954 41.00 7.65 48.96
N LEU A 955 39.86 8.34 48.95
CA LEU A 955 39.20 8.80 47.73
C LEU A 955 40.03 9.86 46.99
N GLN A 956 40.59 10.84 47.72
CA GLN A 956 41.46 11.86 47.13
C GLN A 956 42.75 11.27 46.56
N ASP A 957 43.37 10.32 47.26
CA ASP A 957 44.58 9.64 46.79
C ASP A 957 44.31 8.76 45.57
N TRP A 958 43.11 8.17 45.49
CA TRP A 958 42.64 7.51 44.27
C TRP A 958 42.51 8.50 43.11
N CYS A 959 41.83 9.63 43.33
CA CYS A 959 41.61 10.66 42.31
C CYS A 959 42.94 11.23 41.78
N ARG A 960 43.93 11.49 42.64
CA ARG A 960 45.26 12.04 42.26
C ARG A 960 46.06 11.15 41.32
N ARG A 961 45.73 9.85 41.22
CA ARG A 961 46.40 8.94 40.29
C ARG A 961 45.96 9.15 38.84
N TRP A 962 44.77 9.72 38.63
CA TRP A 962 44.10 9.76 37.33
C TRP A 962 43.68 11.17 36.90
N LEU A 963 43.54 12.11 37.85
CA LEU A 963 43.11 13.48 37.62
C LEU A 963 44.23 14.48 37.88
N ALA A 964 44.23 15.60 37.15
CA ALA A 964 45.10 16.73 37.41
C ALA A 964 44.74 17.39 38.76
N GLY A 965 45.70 18.07 39.39
CA GLY A 965 45.52 18.60 40.75
C GLY A 965 44.34 19.57 40.93
N HIS A 966 43.91 20.27 39.87
CA HIS A 966 42.77 21.17 39.90
C HIS A 966 41.40 20.46 39.74
N GLN A 967 41.39 19.21 39.25
CA GLN A 967 40.20 18.37 39.08
C GLN A 967 39.88 17.52 40.33
N VAL A 968 40.87 17.31 41.21
CA VAL A 968 40.70 16.48 42.41
C VAL A 968 39.72 17.15 43.39
N PRO A 969 38.64 16.47 43.82
CA PRO A 969 37.68 17.03 44.77
C PRO A 969 38.35 17.47 46.07
N VAL A 970 38.15 18.73 46.44
CA VAL A 970 38.69 19.27 47.71
C VAL A 970 37.90 18.72 48.90
N GLU A 971 36.60 18.53 48.70
CA GLU A 971 35.68 17.94 49.65
C GLU A 971 34.84 16.84 48.99
N ALA A 972 34.63 15.76 49.73
CA ALA A 972 33.83 14.63 49.28
C ALA A 972 32.96 14.13 50.44
N VAL A 973 31.66 13.98 50.21
CA VAL A 973 30.70 13.52 51.22
C VAL A 973 30.03 12.24 50.76
N GLN A 974 30.07 11.22 51.62
CA GLN A 974 29.38 9.96 51.38
C GLN A 974 27.91 10.04 51.82
N VAL A 975 26.99 9.69 50.93
CA VAL A 975 25.54 9.64 51.16
C VAL A 975 24.98 8.24 50.91
N ARG A 976 23.81 7.94 51.48
CA ARG A 976 23.09 6.68 51.26
C ARG A 976 22.60 6.54 49.81
N ALA A 977 22.14 7.63 49.22
CA ALA A 977 21.73 7.71 47.82
C ALA A 977 21.80 9.16 47.32
N ILE A 978 22.16 9.36 46.06
CA ILE A 978 22.19 10.69 45.44
C ILE A 978 20.76 11.16 45.12
N PRO A 979 20.36 12.39 45.50
CA PRO A 979 19.05 12.94 45.18
C PRO A 979 18.81 13.01 43.67
N ARG A 980 17.65 12.52 43.22
CA ARG A 980 17.20 12.56 41.82
C ARG A 980 15.81 13.18 41.73
N GLN A 981 15.55 13.87 40.62
CA GLN A 981 14.24 14.43 40.28
C GLN A 981 13.26 13.31 39.87
N ALA A 982 11.97 13.64 39.76
CA ALA A 982 10.91 12.67 39.40
C ALA A 982 11.13 11.97 38.03
N ASN A 983 11.90 12.59 37.14
CA ASN A 983 12.30 12.04 35.85
C ASN A 983 13.58 11.18 35.90
N GLY A 984 14.14 10.95 37.11
CA GLY A 984 15.35 10.17 37.36
C GLY A 984 16.67 10.92 37.16
N LYS A 985 16.64 12.20 36.74
CA LYS A 985 17.84 13.02 36.53
C LYS A 985 18.39 13.61 37.83
N ILE A 986 19.70 13.84 37.88
CA ILE A 986 20.35 14.59 38.97
C ILE A 986 20.35 16.07 38.59
N SER A 987 20.03 16.95 39.53
CA SER A 987 20.23 18.40 39.39
C SER A 987 21.43 18.83 40.23
N ARG A 988 22.56 19.14 39.59
CA ARG A 988 23.79 19.59 40.28
C ARG A 988 23.56 20.85 41.10
N ARG A 989 22.71 21.76 40.63
CA ARG A 989 22.31 22.97 41.37
C ARG A 989 21.54 22.66 42.65
N GLU A 990 20.56 21.75 42.59
CA GLU A 990 19.80 21.35 43.78
C GLU A 990 20.71 20.62 44.78
N VAL A 991 21.61 19.79 44.26
CA VAL A 991 22.64 19.11 45.05
C VAL A 991 23.57 20.11 45.74
N ALA A 992 24.07 21.11 45.01
CA ALA A 992 24.89 22.19 45.56
C ALA A 992 24.13 23.03 46.60
N ASP A 993 22.88 23.42 46.33
CA ASP A 993 22.04 24.16 47.29
C ASP A 993 21.81 23.36 48.58
N ARG A 994 21.53 22.05 48.47
CA ARG A 994 21.38 21.18 49.65
C ARG A 994 22.69 21.07 50.43
N TYR A 995 23.82 20.98 49.75
CA TYR A 995 25.15 20.93 50.36
C TYR A 995 25.48 22.24 51.10
N GLU A 996 25.36 23.39 50.42
CA GLU A 996 25.68 24.72 50.96
C GLU A 996 24.79 25.09 52.16
N ASN A 997 23.52 24.70 52.12
CA ASN A 997 22.57 24.98 53.21
C ASN A 997 22.53 23.89 54.30
N GLY A 998 23.45 22.91 54.28
CA GLY A 998 23.52 21.85 55.29
C GLY A 998 22.30 20.91 55.32
N ARG A 999 21.50 20.86 54.26
CA ARG A 999 20.26 20.05 54.16
C ARG A 999 20.52 18.61 53.69
N LEU A 1000 21.72 18.11 53.92
CA LEU A 1000 22.12 16.73 53.60
C LEU A 1000 21.91 15.76 54.76
N GLY A 1001 21.57 16.23 55.97
CA GLY A 1001 21.54 15.43 57.20
C GLY A 1001 20.77 14.11 57.12
N ASP A 1002 19.63 14.08 56.42
CA ASP A 1002 18.81 12.87 56.27
C ASP A 1002 19.40 11.83 55.29
N LEU A 1003 20.41 12.22 54.51
CA LEU A 1003 21.01 11.44 53.43
C LEU A 1003 22.44 10.98 53.76
N VAL A 1004 23.10 11.58 54.74
CA VAL A 1004 24.46 11.21 55.15
C VAL A 1004 24.45 9.80 55.72
N ALA A 1005 25.37 8.94 55.24
CA ALA A 1005 25.61 7.65 55.89
C ALA A 1005 26.28 7.91 57.24
N GLU A 1006 25.73 7.40 58.34
CA GLU A 1006 26.28 7.61 59.69
C GLU A 1006 27.79 7.34 59.71
N ALA A 1007 28.57 8.35 60.09
CA ALA A 1007 30.01 8.24 60.19
C ALA A 1007 30.36 7.23 61.29
N VAL A 1008 31.14 6.21 60.94
CA VAL A 1008 31.87 5.43 61.95
C VAL A 1008 32.95 6.36 62.51
N ALA A 1009 32.87 6.63 63.81
CA ALA A 1009 33.83 7.42 64.58
C ALA A 1009 35.25 6.85 64.51
#